data_AF-A0A663FF38-F1
#
_entry.id   AF-A0A663FF38-F1
#
_cell.length_a   1.000
_cell.length_b   1.000
_cell.length_c   1.000
_cell.angle_alpha   90.00
_cell.angle_beta   90.00
_cell.angle_gamma   90.00
#
_symmetry.space_group_name_H-M   'P 1'
#
loop_
_entity.id
_entity.type
_entity.pdbx_description
1 polymer ?
#
loop_
_entity_poly.entity_id
_entity_poly.type
_entity_poly.pdbx_seq_one_letter_code
_entity_poly.pdbx_strand_id
1 'polypeptide(L)'
;MAPIVTGSYFISVEEGLNIRTQIQAIDNDEPGNLNSKLGFKILPGPFSNNFTINASTGEMHSKEPLDREALEDEQGQMVVTVKVYDHGTPQLSTLVNVTITVGDTNDNAPMFLKQFYEFSVFEDSPESFVGMVEATDADQTDINSRISFLLQRGSGSSNFLIRSSRLGPGHYGGQLSVDTNMSLDYDTLQQKLFSLVVLADNTAAENVGDTASVSVVVHILDINDEPPTVSLQDVHISENGTQQGLVYTLVASDPDTNHSLVFEELAVTCFKGASSAGEVCWDWFVLAPNGSVLVNSSDIDYELCDRVVLTLRAEDLYTERGNRYSQNETLRILITDVNDNTPLFLPIVETFVVVPEISPVDLQVATVKVRSCVHASVSLWSWAHLSAPWAGSGLSHPCSCHALSLQATDADSGLKGTITFSIVSVVLVDDKGVSRPFENLFKVVTTPEQDSYVGSIQVASNLDGSLKGQYQVTVEAQDREAPVHTAQTVLNIFAVDQSYRIRLQFMTTVDEVQSNSENIKVALTTATKAGVYVVAIRTIEDTRAAQVKAKSVMEAYFVYSNGTALDVNQLSVLIQSNPLVLAELVNLGLAVIGPGEVAKPTRETELIGIIAGLAAFLLIFILVITLVLILTTRSYKRKLSAMKALKVATTFSPAMAQQGAGIPGTNQYNAEGANPMLNLSLNPSHDLGFHEDSSSVASMNSLDENTVNAPGDNNLKAKQGKTQLTDPTDEEVLVAALNMKEPTKTAYINTTFTTTDL
;
A
#
# COMPACT_ATOMS: atom_id res chain seq x y z
N MET A 1 -61.71 -20.84 -105.82
CA MET A 1 -60.34 -21.38 -105.89
C MET A 1 -60.00 -21.83 -104.48
N ALA A 2 -58.73 -21.95 -104.07
CA ALA A 2 -58.45 -21.91 -102.64
C ALA A 2 -58.38 -20.44 -102.20
N PRO A 3 -58.90 -20.07 -101.01
CA PRO A 3 -58.77 -18.72 -100.48
C PRO A 3 -57.31 -18.28 -100.41
N ILE A 4 -57.01 -17.08 -100.87
CA ILE A 4 -55.67 -16.48 -100.86
C ILE A 4 -55.61 -15.45 -99.74
N VAL A 5 -54.73 -15.64 -98.77
CA VAL A 5 -54.52 -14.70 -97.67
C VAL A 5 -53.71 -13.50 -98.19
N THR A 6 -54.19 -12.29 -97.93
CA THR A 6 -53.60 -11.05 -98.45
C THR A 6 -52.84 -10.31 -97.36
N GLY A 7 -51.59 -10.72 -97.13
CA GLY A 7 -50.68 -10.07 -96.18
C GLY A 7 -49.91 -11.05 -95.30
N SER A 8 -49.01 -10.50 -94.48
CA SER A 8 -48.23 -11.22 -93.45
C SER A 8 -48.53 -10.63 -92.08
N TYR A 9 -48.78 -11.47 -91.10
CA TYR A 9 -49.27 -11.06 -89.77
C TYR A 9 -48.19 -11.20 -88.72
N PHE A 10 -47.30 -10.20 -88.68
CA PHE A 10 -46.32 -9.99 -87.62
C PHE A 10 -46.79 -8.80 -86.79
N ILE A 11 -47.05 -9.02 -85.50
CA ILE A 11 -47.60 -8.02 -84.58
C ILE A 11 -46.62 -7.88 -83.43
N SER A 12 -46.22 -6.65 -83.09
CA SER A 12 -45.51 -6.35 -81.85
C SER A 12 -46.45 -5.61 -80.93
N VAL A 13 -46.47 -5.96 -79.65
CA VAL A 13 -47.27 -5.29 -78.62
C VAL A 13 -46.52 -5.38 -77.30
N GLU A 14 -46.57 -4.33 -76.48
CA GLU A 14 -46.15 -4.46 -75.08
C GLU A 14 -47.16 -5.31 -74.31
N GLU A 15 -46.73 -5.96 -73.24
CA GLU A 15 -47.62 -6.70 -72.34
C GLU A 15 -48.59 -5.79 -71.55
N GLY A 16 -49.46 -6.41 -70.75
CA GLY A 16 -50.57 -5.71 -70.08
C GLY A 16 -51.64 -5.19 -71.04
N LEU A 17 -51.44 -5.33 -72.36
CA LEU A 17 -52.34 -4.87 -73.41
C LEU A 17 -53.07 -6.03 -74.12
N ASN A 18 -54.29 -5.75 -74.55
CA ASN A 18 -55.05 -6.64 -75.44
C ASN A 18 -54.75 -6.33 -76.90
N ILE A 19 -54.58 -7.38 -77.73
CA ILE A 19 -54.44 -7.20 -79.17
C ILE A 19 -55.77 -7.34 -79.92
N ARG A 20 -55.87 -6.65 -81.06
CA ARG A 20 -56.81 -7.03 -82.14
C ARG A 20 -56.11 -6.95 -83.49
N THR A 21 -56.45 -7.87 -84.39
CA THR A 21 -55.99 -7.88 -85.78
C THR A 21 -57.08 -8.42 -86.69
N GLN A 22 -57.10 -8.07 -87.97
CA GLN A 22 -58.08 -8.58 -88.93
C GLN A 22 -57.37 -9.30 -90.07
N ILE A 23 -57.64 -10.60 -90.19
CA ILE A 23 -57.07 -11.45 -91.24
C ILE A 23 -57.87 -11.24 -92.53
N GLN A 24 -57.21 -10.62 -93.51
CA GLN A 24 -57.74 -10.39 -94.84
C GLN A 24 -57.35 -11.54 -95.78
N ALA A 25 -58.32 -11.99 -96.55
CA ALA A 25 -58.17 -12.98 -97.60
C ALA A 25 -59.22 -12.74 -98.69
N ILE A 26 -58.94 -13.27 -99.89
CA ILE A 26 -59.82 -13.19 -101.06
C ILE A 26 -60.01 -14.59 -101.64
N ASP A 27 -61.16 -14.88 -102.22
CA ASP A 27 -61.30 -15.97 -103.18
C ASP A 27 -61.61 -15.39 -104.56
N ASN A 28 -61.07 -16.04 -105.60
CA ASN A 28 -61.20 -15.63 -107.00
C ASN A 28 -62.36 -16.33 -107.73
N ASP A 29 -63.17 -17.12 -107.02
CA ASP A 29 -64.43 -17.65 -107.56
C ASP A 29 -65.52 -16.58 -107.71
N GLU A 30 -66.56 -16.90 -108.48
CA GLU A 30 -67.67 -16.00 -108.79
C GLU A 30 -68.30 -15.40 -107.51
N PRO A 31 -68.39 -14.06 -107.39
CA PRO A 31 -68.79 -13.39 -106.15
C PRO A 31 -70.27 -13.64 -105.80
N GLY A 32 -70.52 -13.94 -104.53
CA GLY A 32 -71.88 -14.11 -103.98
C GLY A 32 -72.37 -15.55 -103.92
N ASN A 33 -71.55 -16.54 -104.29
CA ASN A 33 -71.81 -17.96 -104.08
C ASN A 33 -71.09 -18.48 -102.82
N LEU A 34 -71.24 -19.78 -102.50
CA LEU A 34 -70.60 -20.37 -101.32
C LEU A 34 -69.08 -20.56 -101.48
N ASN A 35 -68.56 -20.66 -102.69
CA ASN A 35 -67.12 -20.81 -102.93
C ASN A 35 -66.36 -19.48 -102.76
N SER A 36 -67.02 -18.34 -103.01
CA SER A 36 -66.47 -17.01 -102.70
C SER A 36 -66.76 -16.52 -101.27
N LYS A 37 -67.51 -17.29 -100.47
CA LYS A 37 -67.77 -16.98 -99.06
C LYS A 37 -66.67 -17.56 -98.18
N LEU A 38 -65.95 -16.68 -97.48
CA LEU A 38 -64.88 -17.06 -96.57
C LEU A 38 -65.38 -17.35 -95.15
N GLY A 39 -64.72 -18.30 -94.49
CA GLY A 39 -64.81 -18.59 -93.07
C GLY A 39 -63.43 -18.73 -92.42
N PHE A 40 -63.34 -18.35 -91.15
CA PHE A 40 -62.09 -18.28 -90.39
C PHE A 40 -62.14 -19.18 -89.15
N LYS A 41 -61.04 -19.87 -88.84
CA LYS A 41 -60.92 -20.71 -87.64
C LYS A 41 -59.47 -20.84 -87.17
N ILE A 42 -59.20 -20.53 -85.90
CA ILE A 42 -57.94 -20.86 -85.23
C ILE A 42 -57.80 -22.39 -85.15
N LEU A 43 -56.64 -22.93 -85.53
CA LEU A 43 -56.32 -24.35 -85.35
C LEU A 43 -55.78 -24.62 -83.94
N PRO A 44 -55.96 -25.85 -83.40
CA PRO A 44 -55.35 -26.22 -82.12
C PRO A 44 -53.82 -26.09 -82.16
N GLY A 45 -53.28 -25.47 -81.13
CA GLY A 45 -51.85 -25.21 -80.92
C GLY A 45 -51.62 -24.59 -79.53
N PRO A 46 -50.36 -24.35 -79.10
CA PRO A 46 -50.04 -23.94 -77.73
C PRO A 46 -50.85 -22.72 -77.26
N PHE A 47 -50.85 -21.66 -78.07
CA PHE A 47 -51.52 -20.40 -77.76
C PHE A 47 -52.95 -20.30 -78.32
N SER A 48 -53.49 -21.38 -78.90
CA SER A 48 -54.81 -21.35 -79.56
C SER A 48 -55.97 -21.01 -78.61
N ASN A 49 -55.77 -21.21 -77.30
CA ASN A 49 -56.73 -20.88 -76.26
C ASN A 49 -56.65 -19.41 -75.80
N ASN A 50 -55.58 -18.69 -76.05
CA ASN A 50 -55.39 -17.29 -75.60
C ASN A 50 -56.15 -16.29 -76.47
N PHE A 51 -56.59 -16.71 -77.66
CA PHE A 51 -57.24 -15.84 -78.65
C PHE A 51 -58.63 -16.34 -79.04
N THR A 52 -59.44 -15.47 -79.63
CA THR A 52 -60.63 -15.85 -80.41
C THR A 52 -60.58 -15.22 -81.79
N ILE A 53 -61.33 -15.79 -82.75
CA ILE A 53 -61.50 -15.22 -84.08
C ILE A 53 -62.98 -15.22 -84.48
N ASN A 54 -63.45 -14.11 -85.02
CA ASN A 54 -64.76 -14.01 -85.62
C ASN A 54 -64.77 -14.78 -86.95
N ALA A 55 -65.54 -15.88 -86.98
CA ALA A 55 -65.57 -16.80 -88.10
C ALA A 55 -66.07 -16.20 -89.43
N SER A 56 -66.69 -15.01 -89.43
CA SER A 56 -67.18 -14.32 -90.64
C SER A 56 -66.39 -13.07 -91.02
N THR A 57 -65.75 -12.37 -90.09
CA THR A 57 -65.01 -11.12 -90.36
C THR A 57 -63.50 -11.27 -90.39
N GLY A 58 -62.96 -12.39 -89.89
CA GLY A 58 -61.52 -12.61 -89.74
C GLY A 58 -60.87 -11.78 -88.62
N GLU A 59 -61.67 -11.06 -87.82
CA GLU A 59 -61.17 -10.29 -86.67
C GLU A 59 -60.79 -11.23 -85.53
N MET A 60 -59.53 -11.18 -85.13
CA MET A 60 -58.90 -11.97 -84.06
C MET A 60 -58.50 -11.04 -82.92
N HIS A 61 -58.76 -11.44 -81.68
CA HIS A 61 -58.38 -10.69 -80.47
C HIS A 61 -57.91 -11.63 -79.36
N SER A 62 -57.07 -11.12 -78.45
CA SER A 62 -56.73 -11.83 -77.21
C SER A 62 -57.94 -11.85 -76.26
N LYS A 63 -58.07 -12.92 -75.46
CA LYS A 63 -59.14 -13.03 -74.45
C LYS A 63 -58.84 -12.20 -73.21
N GLU A 64 -57.58 -12.13 -72.86
CA GLU A 64 -57.01 -11.45 -71.71
C GLU A 64 -55.78 -10.66 -72.21
N PRO A 65 -55.28 -9.67 -71.43
CA PRO A 65 -54.00 -9.03 -71.71
C PRO A 65 -52.90 -10.07 -71.94
N LEU A 66 -51.95 -9.76 -72.82
CA LEU A 66 -50.76 -10.59 -72.94
C LEU A 66 -49.85 -10.31 -71.75
N ASP A 67 -49.23 -11.37 -71.26
CA ASP A 67 -48.34 -11.48 -70.10
C ASP A 67 -47.08 -12.14 -70.67
N ARG A 68 -45.93 -11.47 -70.53
CA ARG A 68 -44.68 -11.92 -71.14
C ARG A 68 -44.06 -13.03 -70.27
N GLU A 69 -44.16 -12.94 -68.95
CA GLU A 69 -43.69 -13.92 -67.93
C GLU A 69 -44.33 -15.30 -68.09
N ALA A 70 -45.55 -15.36 -68.61
CA ALA A 70 -46.23 -16.59 -68.99
C ALA A 70 -45.66 -17.29 -70.24
N LEU A 71 -44.70 -16.70 -70.96
CA LEU A 71 -44.09 -17.24 -72.18
C LEU A 71 -42.72 -17.88 -71.93
N GLU A 72 -42.58 -19.16 -72.29
CA GLU A 72 -41.30 -19.90 -72.28
C GLU A 72 -40.33 -19.48 -73.41
N ASP A 73 -40.77 -18.65 -74.37
CA ASP A 73 -39.95 -18.22 -75.52
C ASP A 73 -39.16 -16.94 -75.19
N GLU A 74 -37.83 -17.02 -75.24
CA GLU A 74 -36.89 -15.91 -74.96
C GLU A 74 -37.11 -14.67 -75.84
N GLN A 75 -37.83 -14.78 -76.95
CA GLN A 75 -38.14 -13.68 -77.88
C GLN A 75 -39.60 -13.20 -77.75
N GLY A 76 -40.34 -13.67 -76.74
CA GLY A 76 -41.74 -13.30 -76.49
C GLY A 76 -42.71 -13.72 -77.61
N GLN A 77 -42.39 -14.75 -78.40
CA GLN A 77 -43.16 -15.07 -79.62
C GLN A 77 -44.30 -16.07 -79.39
N MET A 78 -45.53 -15.62 -79.63
CA MET A 78 -46.72 -16.45 -79.74
C MET A 78 -47.06 -16.69 -81.23
N VAL A 79 -47.11 -17.95 -81.66
CA VAL A 79 -47.52 -18.30 -83.04
C VAL A 79 -48.88 -18.99 -83.05
N VAL A 80 -49.84 -18.41 -83.78
CA VAL A 80 -51.20 -18.93 -83.91
C VAL A 80 -51.52 -19.20 -85.38
N THR A 81 -51.79 -20.46 -85.72
CA THR A 81 -52.20 -20.85 -87.08
C THR A 81 -53.71 -20.68 -87.26
N VAL A 82 -54.11 -19.85 -88.23
CA VAL A 82 -55.50 -19.66 -88.65
C VAL A 82 -55.74 -20.35 -89.99
N LYS A 83 -56.79 -21.17 -90.04
CA LYS A 83 -57.34 -21.73 -91.27
C LYS A 83 -58.38 -20.75 -91.85
N VAL A 84 -58.13 -20.30 -93.08
CA VAL A 84 -59.11 -19.60 -93.91
C VAL A 84 -59.67 -20.61 -94.91
N TYR A 85 -60.99 -20.69 -95.04
CA TYR A 85 -61.67 -21.69 -95.86
C TYR A 85 -62.84 -21.10 -96.66
N ASP A 86 -63.17 -21.71 -97.79
CA ASP A 86 -64.42 -21.44 -98.50
C ASP A 86 -65.59 -22.26 -97.92
N HIS A 87 -66.83 -21.96 -98.32
CA HIS A 87 -68.00 -22.80 -98.02
C HIS A 87 -68.38 -23.75 -99.18
N GLY A 88 -67.42 -24.07 -100.05
CA GLY A 88 -67.62 -24.89 -101.25
C GLY A 88 -67.78 -26.39 -100.98
N THR A 89 -67.95 -27.15 -102.05
CA THR A 89 -68.03 -28.62 -102.00
C THR A 89 -67.32 -29.22 -103.22
N PRO A 90 -66.09 -29.76 -103.09
CA PRO A 90 -65.30 -29.86 -101.85
C PRO A 90 -64.86 -28.48 -101.32
N GLN A 91 -64.68 -28.38 -100.00
CA GLN A 91 -64.15 -27.18 -99.35
C GLN A 91 -62.64 -27.06 -99.57
N LEU A 92 -62.16 -25.90 -100.02
CA LEU A 92 -60.74 -25.57 -100.09
C LEU A 92 -60.35 -24.59 -98.97
N SER A 93 -59.05 -24.55 -98.65
CA SER A 93 -58.55 -23.75 -97.53
C SER A 93 -57.06 -23.49 -97.59
N THR A 94 -56.66 -22.36 -97.01
CA THR A 94 -55.27 -21.92 -96.84
C THR A 94 -54.99 -21.66 -95.36
N LEU A 95 -53.75 -21.89 -94.93
CA LEU A 95 -53.29 -21.61 -93.57
C LEU A 95 -52.44 -20.34 -93.55
N VAL A 96 -52.58 -19.54 -92.50
CA VAL A 96 -51.70 -18.42 -92.20
C VAL A 96 -51.27 -18.49 -90.73
N ASN A 97 -49.99 -18.23 -90.46
CA ASN A 97 -49.50 -18.03 -89.11
C ASN A 97 -49.59 -16.54 -88.78
N VAL A 98 -50.19 -16.24 -87.64
CA VAL A 98 -50.10 -14.95 -86.96
C VAL A 98 -49.00 -15.09 -85.91
N THR A 99 -47.91 -14.34 -86.08
CA THR A 99 -46.83 -14.25 -85.10
C THR A 99 -47.02 -12.97 -84.31
N ILE A 100 -47.15 -13.09 -83.00
CA ILE A 100 -47.23 -11.98 -82.06
C ILE A 100 -45.97 -12.00 -81.21
N THR A 101 -45.24 -10.89 -81.20
CA THR A 101 -44.12 -10.64 -80.28
C THR A 101 -44.64 -9.78 -79.14
N VAL A 102 -44.52 -10.29 -77.92
CA VAL A 102 -44.83 -9.55 -76.69
C VAL A 102 -43.54 -8.87 -76.22
N GLY A 103 -43.59 -7.55 -76.05
CA GLY A 103 -42.52 -6.73 -75.49
C GLY A 103 -42.53 -6.76 -73.96
N ASP A 104 -41.33 -6.68 -73.40
CA ASP A 104 -41.01 -6.73 -71.97
C ASP A 104 -41.14 -5.33 -71.38
N THR A 105 -42.10 -5.17 -70.47
CA THR A 105 -42.23 -4.02 -69.60
C THR A 105 -41.58 -4.32 -68.26
N ASN A 106 -41.44 -3.30 -67.41
CA ASN A 106 -40.97 -3.47 -66.04
C ASN A 106 -42.20 -3.39 -65.14
N ASP A 107 -42.79 -4.56 -64.86
CA ASP A 107 -43.97 -4.67 -63.99
C ASP A 107 -43.82 -5.70 -62.86
N ASN A 108 -42.71 -6.46 -62.83
CA ASN A 108 -42.31 -7.27 -61.70
C ASN A 108 -41.28 -6.54 -60.84
N ALA A 109 -41.47 -6.62 -59.51
CA ALA A 109 -40.49 -6.09 -58.56
C ALA A 109 -39.51 -7.21 -58.13
N PRO A 110 -38.24 -6.88 -57.82
CA PRO A 110 -37.29 -7.84 -57.28
C PRO A 110 -37.82 -8.56 -56.04
N MET A 111 -37.55 -9.87 -55.91
CA MET A 111 -37.93 -10.66 -54.74
C MET A 111 -36.72 -11.38 -54.13
N PHE A 112 -36.51 -11.23 -52.82
CA PHE A 112 -35.48 -12.00 -52.11
C PHE A 112 -35.85 -13.48 -51.97
N LEU A 113 -34.87 -14.37 -52.11
CA LEU A 113 -35.07 -15.83 -51.97
C LEU A 113 -35.37 -16.27 -50.53
N LYS A 114 -35.13 -15.43 -49.52
CA LYS A 114 -35.47 -15.66 -48.11
C LYS A 114 -36.13 -14.44 -47.50
N GLN A 115 -37.01 -14.67 -46.52
CA GLN A 115 -37.71 -13.62 -45.77
C GLN A 115 -36.78 -12.86 -44.79
N PHE A 116 -35.70 -13.49 -44.36
CA PHE A 116 -34.61 -12.90 -43.57
C PHE A 116 -33.32 -13.69 -43.83
N TYR A 117 -32.19 -13.06 -43.54
CA TYR A 117 -30.87 -13.71 -43.55
C TYR A 117 -30.19 -13.53 -42.19
N GLU A 118 -29.44 -14.54 -41.79
CA GLU A 118 -28.64 -14.56 -40.57
C GLU A 118 -27.26 -15.05 -40.95
N PHE A 119 -26.24 -14.29 -40.55
CA PHE A 119 -24.84 -14.56 -40.85
C PHE A 119 -24.01 -14.42 -39.58
N SER A 120 -22.90 -15.14 -39.54
CA SER A 120 -21.92 -15.06 -38.46
C SER A 120 -20.54 -14.88 -39.06
N VAL A 121 -19.76 -13.94 -38.51
CA VAL A 121 -18.41 -13.61 -38.98
C VAL A 121 -17.48 -13.53 -37.77
N PHE A 122 -16.34 -14.21 -37.86
CA PHE A 122 -15.28 -14.11 -36.86
C PHE A 122 -14.53 -12.79 -37.00
N GLU A 123 -14.06 -12.24 -35.89
CA GLU A 123 -13.33 -10.97 -35.87
C GLU A 123 -12.04 -10.95 -36.70
N ASP A 124 -11.33 -12.09 -36.75
CA ASP A 124 -10.07 -12.26 -37.45
C ASP A 124 -10.22 -12.45 -38.97
N SER A 125 -11.46 -12.50 -39.46
CA SER A 125 -11.79 -12.92 -40.82
C SER A 125 -11.18 -11.94 -41.85
N PRO A 126 -10.24 -12.37 -42.70
CA PRO A 126 -9.56 -11.47 -43.64
C PRO A 126 -10.50 -11.02 -44.77
N GLU A 127 -10.46 -9.73 -45.11
CA GLU A 127 -11.31 -9.08 -46.14
C GLU A 127 -12.81 -9.42 -45.95
N SER A 128 -13.26 -9.35 -44.69
CA SER A 128 -14.33 -10.17 -44.09
C SER A 128 -15.61 -10.25 -44.92
N PHE A 129 -15.72 -11.31 -45.72
CA PHE A 129 -16.96 -11.74 -46.35
C PHE A 129 -17.92 -12.25 -45.27
N VAL A 130 -19.08 -11.59 -45.14
CA VAL A 130 -20.09 -11.92 -44.13
C VAL A 130 -21.09 -12.93 -44.68
N GLY A 131 -21.51 -12.76 -45.93
CA GLY A 131 -22.51 -13.63 -46.55
C GLY A 131 -23.00 -13.10 -47.89
N MET A 132 -23.94 -13.82 -48.49
CA MET A 132 -24.59 -13.43 -49.74
C MET A 132 -26.11 -13.46 -49.57
N VAL A 133 -26.76 -12.33 -49.82
CA VAL A 133 -28.21 -12.29 -50.08
C VAL A 133 -28.47 -12.54 -51.56
N GLU A 134 -29.64 -13.03 -51.91
CA GLU A 134 -30.00 -13.34 -53.30
C GLU A 134 -31.42 -12.85 -53.58
N ALA A 135 -31.61 -12.24 -54.75
CA ALA A 135 -32.90 -11.81 -55.23
C ALA A 135 -33.08 -12.16 -56.71
N THR A 136 -34.34 -12.34 -57.09
CA THR A 136 -34.79 -12.67 -58.45
C THR A 136 -35.85 -11.68 -58.91
N ASP A 137 -35.72 -11.24 -60.16
CA ASP A 137 -36.72 -10.50 -60.90
C ASP A 137 -37.30 -11.41 -62.00
N ALA A 138 -38.57 -11.21 -62.35
CA ALA A 138 -39.29 -12.10 -63.27
C ALA A 138 -39.30 -11.60 -64.72
N ASP A 139 -39.19 -10.28 -64.93
CA ASP A 139 -38.96 -9.67 -66.24
C ASP A 139 -37.82 -10.39 -66.98
N GLN A 140 -37.83 -10.49 -68.31
CA GLN A 140 -36.83 -11.31 -69.04
C GLN A 140 -35.76 -10.52 -69.77
N THR A 141 -35.88 -9.19 -69.94
CA THR A 141 -34.75 -8.42 -70.47
C THR A 141 -33.68 -8.18 -69.39
N ASP A 142 -32.39 -8.22 -69.78
CA ASP A 142 -31.23 -7.86 -68.93
C ASP A 142 -31.20 -6.39 -68.45
N ILE A 143 -32.22 -5.61 -68.83
CA ILE A 143 -32.46 -4.23 -68.41
C ILE A 143 -33.53 -4.23 -67.34
N ASN A 144 -34.75 -4.69 -67.66
CA ASN A 144 -35.86 -4.69 -66.71
C ASN A 144 -35.59 -5.67 -65.55
N SER A 145 -34.96 -6.81 -65.77
CA SER A 145 -34.63 -7.77 -64.70
C SER A 145 -33.40 -7.40 -63.84
N ARG A 146 -32.90 -6.15 -63.93
CA ARG A 146 -31.57 -5.77 -63.37
C ARG A 146 -31.64 -5.26 -61.94
N ILE A 147 -31.34 -6.17 -61.02
CA ILE A 147 -31.24 -5.89 -59.60
C ILE A 147 -29.87 -5.28 -59.24
N SER A 148 -29.90 -4.24 -58.42
CA SER A 148 -28.77 -3.75 -57.64
C SER A 148 -29.07 -3.79 -56.14
N PHE A 149 -28.06 -4.07 -55.32
CA PHE A 149 -28.21 -4.15 -53.87
C PHE A 149 -27.62 -2.94 -53.16
N LEU A 150 -28.36 -2.41 -52.18
CA LEU A 150 -28.01 -1.24 -51.39
C LEU A 150 -28.27 -1.52 -49.90
N LEU A 151 -27.41 -1.02 -49.01
CA LEU A 151 -27.70 -1.04 -47.57
C LEU A 151 -28.52 0.21 -47.20
N GLN A 152 -29.68 0.00 -46.58
CA GLN A 152 -30.46 1.11 -46.03
C GLN A 152 -29.69 1.72 -44.85
N ARG A 153 -29.62 3.06 -44.81
CA ARG A 153 -28.93 3.77 -43.73
C ARG A 153 -29.60 3.50 -42.38
N GLY A 154 -28.83 2.92 -41.45
CA GLY A 154 -29.26 2.56 -40.10
C GLY A 154 -28.09 2.53 -39.12
N SER A 155 -28.34 2.08 -37.89
CA SER A 155 -27.26 1.87 -36.92
C SER A 155 -26.36 0.71 -37.39
N GLY A 156 -25.04 0.92 -37.40
CA GLY A 156 -24.07 -0.08 -37.85
C GLY A 156 -24.01 -0.32 -39.37
N SER A 157 -24.93 0.23 -40.18
CA SER A 157 -24.94 -0.02 -41.64
C SER A 157 -23.72 0.57 -42.38
N SER A 158 -23.01 1.51 -41.76
CA SER A 158 -21.74 2.07 -42.25
C SER A 158 -20.56 1.12 -42.14
N ASN A 159 -20.67 0.07 -41.33
CA ASN A 159 -19.58 -0.85 -41.02
C ASN A 159 -19.50 -1.99 -42.06
N PHE A 160 -20.46 -2.02 -43.01
CA PHE A 160 -20.60 -3.05 -44.02
C PHE A 160 -20.74 -2.45 -45.41
N LEU A 161 -20.25 -3.18 -46.39
CA LEU A 161 -20.37 -2.89 -47.81
C LEU A 161 -21.15 -4.02 -48.48
N ILE A 162 -21.97 -3.67 -49.47
CA ILE A 162 -22.66 -4.65 -50.30
C ILE A 162 -22.27 -4.47 -51.76
N ARG A 163 -21.89 -5.56 -52.43
CA ARG A 163 -21.51 -5.58 -53.85
C ARG A 163 -22.47 -6.46 -54.62
N SER A 164 -23.00 -5.92 -55.72
CA SER A 164 -23.94 -6.66 -56.59
C SER A 164 -23.16 -7.54 -57.57
N SER A 165 -23.58 -8.80 -57.70
CA SER A 165 -23.07 -9.78 -58.67
C SER A 165 -24.22 -10.40 -59.46
N ARG A 166 -24.05 -10.62 -60.77
CA ARG A 166 -25.04 -11.32 -61.60
C ARG A 166 -24.79 -12.83 -61.49
N LEU A 167 -25.81 -13.58 -61.08
CA LEU A 167 -25.76 -15.04 -60.95
C LEU A 167 -26.40 -15.73 -62.17
N GLY A 168 -27.46 -15.14 -62.72
CA GLY A 168 -28.15 -15.59 -63.94
C GLY A 168 -28.98 -14.48 -64.59
N PRO A 169 -29.78 -14.78 -65.63
CA PRO A 169 -30.88 -13.91 -66.08
C PRO A 169 -31.86 -13.70 -64.91
N GLY A 170 -32.28 -12.46 -64.66
CA GLY A 170 -33.11 -12.08 -63.51
C GLY A 170 -32.57 -12.37 -62.11
N HIS A 171 -31.46 -13.10 -61.94
CA HIS A 171 -30.97 -13.60 -60.65
C HIS A 171 -29.64 -12.96 -60.27
N TYR A 172 -29.63 -12.27 -59.13
CA TYR A 172 -28.49 -11.49 -58.65
C TYR A 172 -28.18 -11.77 -57.17
N GLY A 173 -26.90 -11.70 -56.83
CA GLY A 173 -26.37 -11.82 -55.47
C GLY A 173 -25.90 -10.48 -54.92
N GLY A 174 -26.20 -10.21 -53.65
CA GLY A 174 -25.64 -9.12 -52.88
C GLY A 174 -24.58 -9.68 -51.92
N GLN A 175 -23.30 -9.59 -52.31
CA GLN A 175 -22.18 -9.98 -51.46
C GLN A 175 -21.99 -8.93 -50.36
N LEU A 176 -22.29 -9.31 -49.12
CA LEU A 176 -22.09 -8.50 -47.93
C LEU A 176 -20.66 -8.75 -47.39
N SER A 177 -19.90 -7.68 -47.20
CA SER A 177 -18.59 -7.69 -46.54
C SER A 177 -18.52 -6.59 -45.49
N VAL A 178 -17.52 -6.65 -44.62
CA VAL A 178 -17.16 -5.53 -43.73
C VAL A 178 -16.52 -4.40 -44.55
N ASP A 179 -16.61 -3.16 -44.07
CA ASP A 179 -15.88 -2.02 -44.64
C ASP A 179 -14.39 -2.10 -44.27
N THR A 180 -13.49 -1.83 -45.23
CA THR A 180 -12.04 -1.93 -45.03
C THR A 180 -11.44 -1.00 -43.97
N ASN A 181 -12.20 0.01 -43.52
CA ASN A 181 -11.79 0.94 -42.46
C ASN A 181 -12.31 0.52 -41.07
N MET A 182 -13.01 -0.61 -40.97
CA MET A 182 -13.57 -1.15 -39.73
C MET A 182 -12.77 -2.38 -39.28
N SER A 183 -12.42 -2.45 -37.99
CA SER A 183 -12.00 -3.69 -37.33
C SER A 183 -13.20 -4.42 -36.74
N LEU A 184 -13.21 -5.75 -36.78
CA LEU A 184 -14.26 -6.58 -36.16
C LEU A 184 -13.91 -7.12 -34.76
N ASP A 185 -12.74 -6.73 -34.22
CA ASP A 185 -12.28 -6.95 -32.84
C ASP A 185 -13.46 -6.98 -31.84
N TYR A 186 -13.76 -8.17 -31.36
CA TYR A 186 -14.96 -8.51 -30.61
C TYR A 186 -14.93 -7.88 -29.21
N ASP A 187 -13.76 -7.69 -28.63
CA ASP A 187 -13.57 -7.17 -27.28
C ASP A 187 -13.66 -5.65 -27.19
N THR A 188 -13.13 -4.94 -28.18
CA THR A 188 -13.28 -3.48 -28.25
C THR A 188 -14.61 -3.05 -28.87
N LEU A 189 -15.31 -3.94 -29.61
CA LEU A 189 -16.62 -3.67 -30.18
C LEU A 189 -17.74 -3.51 -29.13
N GLN A 190 -18.33 -2.31 -29.10
CA GLN A 190 -19.54 -2.04 -28.30
C GLN A 190 -20.79 -2.79 -28.78
N GLN A 191 -20.82 -3.26 -30.02
CA GLN A 191 -21.97 -3.93 -30.63
C GLN A 191 -21.52 -5.22 -31.31
N LYS A 192 -21.90 -6.36 -30.71
CA LYS A 192 -21.56 -7.72 -31.17
C LYS A 192 -22.65 -8.33 -32.09
N LEU A 193 -23.73 -7.57 -32.35
CA LEU A 193 -24.85 -7.94 -33.22
C LEU A 193 -25.31 -6.72 -34.02
N PHE A 194 -25.41 -6.87 -35.35
CA PHE A 194 -25.85 -5.82 -36.25
C PHE A 194 -27.13 -6.23 -36.99
N SER A 195 -28.17 -5.40 -36.89
CA SER A 195 -29.43 -5.56 -37.61
C SER A 195 -29.48 -4.62 -38.81
N LEU A 196 -29.25 -5.18 -40.00
CA LEU A 196 -29.20 -4.46 -41.26
C LEU A 196 -30.51 -4.63 -42.04
N VAL A 197 -30.79 -3.69 -42.93
CA VAL A 197 -31.83 -3.82 -43.96
C VAL A 197 -31.16 -3.66 -45.32
N VAL A 198 -31.24 -4.70 -46.14
CA VAL A 198 -30.76 -4.68 -47.52
C VAL A 198 -31.93 -4.40 -48.44
N LEU A 199 -31.73 -3.48 -49.37
CA LEU A 199 -32.64 -3.16 -50.46
C LEU A 199 -32.16 -3.84 -51.74
N ALA A 200 -33.08 -4.43 -52.49
CA ALA A 200 -32.90 -4.84 -53.87
C ALA A 200 -33.69 -3.86 -54.75
N ASP A 201 -33.01 -3.19 -55.67
CA ASP A 201 -33.51 -2.06 -56.47
C ASP A 201 -33.35 -2.34 -57.96
N ASN A 202 -34.45 -2.24 -58.71
CA ASN A 202 -34.50 -2.45 -60.14
C ASN A 202 -34.03 -1.20 -60.90
N THR A 203 -32.78 -1.22 -61.38
CA THR A 203 -32.11 -0.04 -61.94
C THR A 203 -32.65 0.48 -63.27
N ALA A 204 -33.63 -0.19 -63.88
CA ALA A 204 -34.28 0.23 -65.11
C ALA A 204 -35.61 0.96 -64.91
N ALA A 205 -36.17 0.96 -63.70
CA ALA A 205 -37.45 1.61 -63.41
C ALA A 205 -37.33 3.14 -63.41
N GLU A 206 -38.24 3.83 -64.12
CA GLU A 206 -38.42 5.29 -63.97
C GLU A 206 -39.30 5.65 -62.75
N ASN A 207 -39.89 4.66 -62.07
CA ASN A 207 -40.84 4.84 -60.98
C ASN A 207 -40.24 4.57 -59.59
N VAL A 208 -40.82 5.20 -58.57
CA VAL A 208 -40.53 4.89 -57.16
C VAL A 208 -41.51 3.81 -56.70
N GLY A 209 -41.10 2.55 -56.79
CA GLY A 209 -41.93 1.40 -56.40
C GLY A 209 -41.19 0.07 -56.39
N ASP A 210 -40.20 -0.10 -57.27
CA ASP A 210 -39.69 -1.40 -57.70
C ASP A 210 -38.49 -1.86 -56.85
N THR A 211 -38.66 -1.72 -55.53
CA THR A 211 -37.67 -2.05 -54.51
C THR A 211 -38.22 -3.05 -53.51
N ALA A 212 -37.50 -4.14 -53.27
CA ALA A 212 -37.74 -5.03 -52.13
C ALA A 212 -36.77 -4.74 -50.99
N SER A 213 -37.15 -5.11 -49.77
CA SER A 213 -36.30 -5.02 -48.59
C SER A 213 -36.28 -6.34 -47.80
N VAL A 214 -35.13 -6.68 -47.22
CA VAL A 214 -34.95 -7.85 -46.36
C VAL A 214 -34.14 -7.49 -45.12
N SER A 215 -34.49 -8.07 -43.98
CA SER A 215 -33.69 -7.95 -42.76
C SER A 215 -32.54 -8.95 -42.77
N VAL A 216 -31.35 -8.48 -42.43
CA VAL A 216 -30.13 -9.27 -42.30
C VAL A 216 -29.57 -9.07 -40.91
N VAL A 217 -29.40 -10.13 -40.15
CA VAL A 217 -28.72 -10.10 -38.83
C VAL A 217 -27.31 -10.63 -38.99
N VAL A 218 -26.32 -9.89 -38.48
CA VAL A 218 -24.92 -10.28 -38.47
C VAL A 218 -24.46 -10.42 -37.02
N HIS A 219 -24.01 -11.62 -36.67
CA HIS A 219 -23.37 -11.94 -35.40
C HIS A 219 -21.86 -11.84 -35.56
N ILE A 220 -21.20 -11.07 -34.70
CA ILE A 220 -19.74 -11.16 -34.57
C ILE A 220 -19.46 -12.34 -33.64
N LEU A 221 -18.59 -13.24 -34.07
CA LEU A 221 -18.11 -14.37 -33.30
C LEU A 221 -16.74 -14.06 -32.73
N ASP A 222 -16.64 -14.29 -31.43
CA ASP A 222 -15.45 -14.26 -30.60
C ASP A 222 -14.42 -15.30 -31.05
N ILE A 223 -13.14 -14.96 -31.00
CA ILE A 223 -12.00 -15.88 -31.03
C ILE A 223 -11.09 -15.52 -29.86
N ASN A 224 -10.85 -16.50 -28.98
CA ASN A 224 -9.93 -16.32 -27.87
C ASN A 224 -8.48 -16.07 -28.35
N ASP A 225 -8.10 -14.78 -28.39
CA ASP A 225 -6.82 -14.32 -28.94
C ASP A 225 -6.10 -13.20 -28.17
N GLU A 226 -6.73 -12.61 -27.14
CA GLU A 226 -6.07 -11.70 -26.19
C GLU A 226 -5.51 -12.46 -24.96
N PRO A 227 -4.46 -11.95 -24.28
CA PRO A 227 -3.87 -12.60 -23.13
C PRO A 227 -4.56 -12.18 -21.81
N PRO A 228 -4.60 -13.07 -20.79
CA PRO A 228 -5.16 -12.71 -19.50
C PRO A 228 -4.36 -11.62 -18.79
N THR A 229 -5.04 -10.80 -18.00
CA THR A 229 -4.47 -9.72 -17.20
C THR A 229 -4.65 -10.00 -15.71
N VAL A 230 -3.66 -9.69 -14.87
CA VAL A 230 -3.71 -9.93 -13.42
C VAL A 230 -3.73 -8.61 -12.66
N SER A 231 -4.64 -8.47 -11.68
CA SER A 231 -4.70 -7.31 -10.79
C SER A 231 -4.05 -7.64 -9.45
N LEU A 232 -2.97 -6.92 -9.13
CA LEU A 232 -2.18 -7.11 -7.91
C LEU A 232 -2.30 -5.95 -6.92
N GLN A 233 -2.20 -6.28 -5.63
CA GLN A 233 -2.06 -5.34 -4.51
C GLN A 233 -1.03 -5.91 -3.52
N ASP A 234 -0.38 -5.04 -2.75
CA ASP A 234 0.60 -5.48 -1.75
C ASP A 234 -0.13 -6.08 -0.53
N VAL A 235 0.34 -7.25 -0.09
CA VAL A 235 -0.29 -8.05 0.97
C VAL A 235 0.54 -7.95 2.23
N HIS A 236 -0.11 -7.74 3.38
CA HIS A 236 0.55 -7.68 4.68
C HIS A 236 0.15 -8.88 5.54
N ILE A 237 1.13 -9.57 6.12
CA ILE A 237 0.94 -10.78 6.94
C ILE A 237 1.85 -10.67 8.16
N SER A 238 1.36 -11.05 9.34
CA SER A 238 2.19 -11.18 10.54
C SER A 238 2.91 -12.53 10.54
N GLU A 239 4.16 -12.59 11.01
CA GLU A 239 4.92 -13.86 11.04
C GLU A 239 4.24 -14.96 11.89
N ASN A 240 3.70 -14.57 13.03
CA ASN A 240 2.83 -15.41 13.88
C ASN A 240 1.37 -15.50 13.37
N GLY A 241 1.10 -15.04 12.14
CA GLY A 241 -0.23 -14.86 11.55
C GLY A 241 -0.79 -16.10 10.86
N THR A 242 -1.76 -16.76 11.49
CA THR A 242 -2.63 -17.80 10.90
C THR A 242 -1.89 -18.87 10.06
N GLN A 243 -1.14 -19.74 10.74
CA GLN A 243 -0.38 -20.89 10.18
C GLN A 243 -1.22 -21.96 9.41
N GLN A 244 -2.49 -21.68 9.05
CA GLN A 244 -3.42 -22.57 8.35
C GLN A 244 -4.44 -21.79 7.47
N GLY A 245 -4.06 -20.63 6.91
CA GLY A 245 -5.00 -19.67 6.32
C GLY A 245 -4.83 -19.36 4.82
N LEU A 246 -5.95 -19.01 4.17
CA LEU A 246 -5.97 -18.24 2.92
C LEU A 246 -5.47 -16.82 3.20
N VAL A 247 -4.42 -16.42 2.48
CA VAL A 247 -3.76 -15.12 2.63
C VAL A 247 -4.43 -14.07 1.74
N TYR A 248 -4.52 -14.38 0.45
CA TYR A 248 -4.97 -13.48 -0.59
C TYR A 248 -5.55 -14.30 -1.74
N THR A 249 -6.49 -13.73 -2.49
CA THR A 249 -6.98 -14.34 -3.73
C THR A 249 -6.66 -13.40 -4.88
N LEU A 250 -5.79 -13.85 -5.78
CA LEU A 250 -5.47 -13.16 -7.02
C LEU A 250 -6.72 -13.05 -7.88
N VAL A 251 -6.87 -11.91 -8.56
CA VAL A 251 -7.93 -11.70 -9.54
C VAL A 251 -7.26 -11.53 -10.89
N ALA A 252 -7.56 -12.44 -11.81
CA ALA A 252 -7.26 -12.28 -13.22
C ALA A 252 -8.55 -11.99 -13.98
N SER A 253 -8.44 -11.23 -15.06
CA SER A 253 -9.51 -10.93 -16.00
C SER A 253 -8.95 -11.08 -17.40
N ASP A 254 -9.75 -11.64 -18.27
CA ASP A 254 -9.42 -11.86 -19.66
C ASP A 254 -10.62 -11.32 -20.48
N PRO A 255 -10.41 -10.67 -21.63
CA PRO A 255 -11.51 -10.09 -22.42
C PRO A 255 -12.46 -11.15 -23.01
N ASP A 256 -11.92 -12.32 -23.36
CA ASP A 256 -12.56 -13.34 -24.20
C ASP A 256 -13.73 -14.05 -23.50
N THR A 257 -14.82 -14.36 -24.21
CA THR A 257 -16.01 -14.97 -23.56
C THR A 257 -15.88 -16.45 -23.21
N ASN A 258 -14.86 -17.14 -23.75
CA ASN A 258 -14.60 -18.57 -23.50
C ASN A 258 -13.35 -18.82 -22.63
N HIS A 259 -12.85 -17.81 -21.92
CA HIS A 259 -11.63 -17.92 -21.13
C HIS A 259 -11.73 -18.92 -19.96
N SER A 260 -10.64 -19.60 -19.62
CA SER A 260 -10.52 -20.45 -18.42
C SER A 260 -9.17 -20.25 -17.72
N LEU A 261 -9.14 -19.28 -16.81
CA LEU A 261 -7.92 -18.80 -16.18
C LEU A 261 -7.45 -19.68 -15.03
N VAL A 262 -6.17 -20.06 -15.07
CA VAL A 262 -5.43 -20.68 -13.96
C VAL A 262 -4.16 -19.89 -13.66
N PHE A 263 -3.68 -19.97 -12.42
CA PHE A 263 -2.44 -19.31 -12.00
C PHE A 263 -1.27 -20.29 -11.92
N GLU A 264 -0.11 -19.83 -12.36
CA GLU A 264 1.18 -20.54 -12.27
C GLU A 264 2.19 -19.70 -11.50
N GLU A 265 2.89 -20.34 -10.56
CA GLU A 265 4.03 -19.76 -9.85
C GLU A 265 5.32 -20.01 -10.65
N LEU A 266 6.10 -18.95 -10.86
CA LEU A 266 7.33 -18.98 -11.66
C LEU A 266 8.60 -18.94 -10.80
N ALA A 267 8.58 -18.16 -9.72
CA ALA A 267 9.70 -18.05 -8.78
C ALA A 267 9.30 -17.38 -7.46
N VAL A 268 9.88 -17.82 -6.35
CA VAL A 268 9.84 -17.15 -5.05
C VAL A 268 11.18 -16.46 -4.82
N THR A 269 11.18 -15.20 -4.35
CA THR A 269 12.41 -14.48 -3.97
C THR A 269 12.27 -13.78 -2.62
N CYS A 270 13.29 -13.93 -1.78
CA CYS A 270 13.29 -13.51 -0.39
C CYS A 270 14.19 -12.29 -0.17
N PHE A 271 13.75 -11.35 0.66
CA PHE A 271 14.49 -10.13 0.99
C PHE A 271 14.46 -9.83 2.48
N LYS A 272 15.56 -9.23 2.97
CA LYS A 272 15.63 -8.53 4.26
C LYS A 272 16.17 -7.12 3.97
N GLY A 273 15.28 -6.13 4.02
CA GLY A 273 15.50 -4.75 3.62
C GLY A 273 15.89 -4.62 2.14
N ALA A 274 17.13 -4.17 1.89
CA ALA A 274 17.69 -4.02 0.55
C ALA A 274 18.47 -5.25 0.06
N SER A 275 18.67 -6.26 0.91
CA SER A 275 19.47 -7.45 0.60
C SER A 275 18.56 -8.65 0.28
N SER A 276 19.03 -9.56 -0.58
CA SER A 276 18.35 -10.86 -0.73
C SER A 276 18.63 -11.73 0.50
N ALA A 277 17.59 -12.39 1.00
CA ALA A 277 17.66 -13.39 2.05
C ALA A 277 17.90 -14.82 1.49
N GLY A 278 18.26 -14.95 0.21
CA GLY A 278 18.45 -16.24 -0.44
C GLY A 278 17.13 -16.98 -0.65
N GLU A 279 17.12 -18.28 -0.34
CA GLU A 279 15.98 -19.19 -0.55
C GLU A 279 15.17 -19.45 0.74
N VAL A 280 15.39 -18.71 1.84
CA VAL A 280 14.81 -19.04 3.16
C VAL A 280 13.27 -19.11 3.18
N CYS A 281 12.60 -18.32 2.35
CA CYS A 281 11.13 -18.20 2.28
C CYS A 281 10.48 -19.03 1.15
N TRP A 282 11.23 -19.92 0.49
CA TRP A 282 10.81 -20.64 -0.73
C TRP A 282 9.53 -21.48 -0.57
N ASP A 283 9.22 -21.95 0.63
CA ASP A 283 8.09 -22.84 0.96
C ASP A 283 7.08 -22.19 1.91
N TRP A 284 7.22 -20.90 2.22
CA TRP A 284 6.33 -20.19 3.15
C TRP A 284 4.92 -20.00 2.60
N PHE A 285 4.81 -19.76 1.30
CA PHE A 285 3.56 -19.55 0.60
C PHE A 285 3.44 -20.52 -0.57
N VAL A 286 2.21 -20.92 -0.89
CA VAL A 286 1.89 -21.72 -2.07
C VAL A 286 0.77 -21.03 -2.84
N LEU A 287 0.98 -20.84 -4.14
CA LEU A 287 -0.05 -20.39 -5.07
C LEU A 287 -0.85 -21.57 -5.61
N ALA A 288 -2.14 -21.64 -5.26
CA ALA A 288 -3.06 -22.60 -5.84
C ALA A 288 -3.54 -22.14 -7.25
N PRO A 289 -3.87 -23.06 -8.17
CA PRO A 289 -4.27 -22.72 -9.55
C PRO A 289 -5.50 -21.80 -9.67
N ASN A 290 -6.33 -21.72 -8.63
CA ASN A 290 -7.49 -20.82 -8.57
C ASN A 290 -7.14 -19.39 -8.10
N GLY A 291 -5.85 -19.05 -7.97
CA GLY A 291 -5.37 -17.76 -7.50
C GLY A 291 -5.32 -17.60 -5.97
N SER A 292 -5.67 -18.63 -5.20
CA SER A 292 -5.55 -18.60 -3.74
C SER A 292 -4.08 -18.73 -3.31
N VAL A 293 -3.54 -17.68 -2.69
CA VAL A 293 -2.25 -17.72 -2.01
C VAL A 293 -2.49 -18.23 -0.59
N LEU A 294 -1.83 -19.32 -0.21
CA LEU A 294 -1.99 -20.00 1.07
C LEU A 294 -0.69 -19.96 1.88
N VAL A 295 -0.80 -19.89 3.21
CA VAL A 295 0.34 -20.19 4.10
C VAL A 295 0.61 -21.70 4.06
N ASN A 296 1.87 -22.07 3.83
CA ASN A 296 2.31 -23.47 3.76
C ASN A 296 3.31 -23.84 4.87
N SER A 297 4.11 -22.88 5.36
CA SER A 297 5.03 -23.08 6.49
C SER A 297 4.53 -22.42 7.77
N SER A 298 4.80 -23.05 8.92
CA SER A 298 4.68 -22.44 10.25
C SER A 298 5.84 -21.51 10.59
N ASP A 299 6.93 -21.58 9.82
CA ASP A 299 8.26 -21.07 10.16
C ASP A 299 8.53 -19.75 9.42
N ILE A 300 7.48 -18.93 9.25
CA ILE A 300 7.59 -17.54 8.77
C ILE A 300 8.24 -16.73 9.88
N ASP A 301 9.32 -16.03 9.53
CA ASP A 301 10.24 -15.38 10.46
C ASP A 301 10.67 -14.03 9.85
N TYR A 302 10.27 -12.93 10.49
CA TYR A 302 10.56 -11.57 10.00
C TYR A 302 12.06 -11.29 10.05
N GLU A 303 12.79 -11.74 11.08
CA GLU A 303 14.25 -11.57 11.24
C GLU A 303 15.02 -12.10 10.03
N LEU A 304 14.59 -13.24 9.48
CA LEU A 304 15.15 -13.86 8.29
C LEU A 304 14.69 -13.19 6.98
N CYS A 305 13.41 -12.83 6.84
CA CYS A 305 12.86 -12.26 5.60
C CYS A 305 11.66 -11.33 5.86
N ASP A 306 11.82 -10.03 5.57
CA ASP A 306 10.76 -9.03 5.73
C ASP A 306 9.85 -8.88 4.50
N ARG A 307 10.29 -9.36 3.32
CA ARG A 307 9.52 -9.29 2.09
C ARG A 307 9.75 -10.50 1.20
N VAL A 308 8.66 -11.22 0.95
CA VAL A 308 8.59 -12.26 -0.09
C VAL A 308 8.03 -11.65 -1.38
N VAL A 309 8.66 -11.96 -2.51
CA VAL A 309 8.19 -11.56 -3.83
C VAL A 309 7.93 -12.81 -4.65
N LEU A 310 6.65 -13.10 -4.90
CA LEU A 310 6.17 -14.19 -5.72
C LEU A 310 6.04 -13.70 -7.17
N THR A 311 6.83 -14.29 -8.06
CA THR A 311 6.72 -14.08 -9.51
C THR A 311 5.76 -15.11 -10.07
N LEU A 312 4.72 -14.65 -10.76
CA LEU A 312 3.60 -15.49 -11.20
C LEU A 312 3.05 -15.03 -12.55
N ARG A 313 2.19 -15.86 -13.15
CA ARG A 313 1.37 -15.50 -14.32
C ARG A 313 0.02 -16.20 -14.28
N ALA A 314 -0.93 -15.70 -15.05
CA ALA A 314 -2.12 -16.44 -15.42
C ALA A 314 -1.89 -17.15 -16.77
N GLU A 315 -2.45 -18.34 -16.94
CA GLU A 315 -2.62 -19.04 -18.21
C GLU A 315 -4.12 -19.17 -18.48
N ASP A 316 -4.56 -18.87 -19.70
CA ASP A 316 -5.83 -19.35 -20.20
C ASP A 316 -5.66 -20.73 -20.87
N LEU A 317 -6.45 -21.69 -20.41
CA LEU A 317 -6.46 -23.07 -20.90
C LEU A 317 -7.14 -23.24 -22.26
N TYR A 318 -7.94 -22.28 -22.72
CA TYR A 318 -8.74 -22.38 -23.95
C TYR A 318 -8.28 -21.49 -25.12
N THR A 319 -7.15 -20.79 -24.98
CA THR A 319 -6.62 -19.92 -26.03
C THR A 319 -6.48 -20.59 -27.39
N GLU A 320 -7.21 -20.05 -28.36
CA GLU A 320 -7.27 -20.54 -29.74
C GLU A 320 -6.17 -19.90 -30.60
N ARG A 321 -5.89 -18.62 -30.38
CA ARG A 321 -4.93 -17.81 -31.13
C ARG A 321 -4.18 -16.86 -30.18
N GLY A 322 -3.16 -16.14 -30.64
CA GLY A 322 -2.44 -15.20 -29.76
C GLY A 322 -1.57 -15.86 -28.68
N ASN A 323 -1.56 -15.28 -27.47
CA ASN A 323 -0.70 -15.71 -26.37
C ASN A 323 -1.52 -16.03 -25.12
N ARG A 324 -1.56 -17.32 -24.74
CA ARG A 324 -2.30 -17.80 -23.57
C ARG A 324 -1.84 -17.29 -22.20
N TYR A 325 -0.67 -16.69 -22.11
CA TYR A 325 -0.07 -16.31 -20.83
C TYR A 325 -0.14 -14.80 -20.59
N SER A 326 -0.50 -14.41 -19.37
CA SER A 326 -0.31 -13.04 -18.91
C SER A 326 1.17 -12.64 -18.96
N GLN A 327 1.44 -11.34 -18.79
CA GLN A 327 2.78 -10.91 -18.41
C GLN A 327 3.21 -11.56 -17.09
N ASN A 328 4.53 -11.66 -16.88
CA ASN A 328 5.08 -12.13 -15.61
C ASN A 328 4.93 -11.03 -14.56
N GLU A 329 4.03 -11.23 -13.62
CA GLU A 329 3.69 -10.27 -12.57
C GLU A 329 4.36 -10.63 -11.25
N THR A 330 4.48 -9.64 -10.34
CA THR A 330 5.18 -9.82 -9.05
C THR A 330 4.32 -9.39 -7.87
N LEU A 331 3.77 -10.36 -7.14
CA LEU A 331 3.05 -10.13 -5.89
C LEU A 331 4.06 -9.91 -4.77
N ARG A 332 3.92 -8.79 -4.05
CA ARG A 332 4.72 -8.49 -2.85
C ARG A 332 3.93 -8.85 -1.60
N ILE A 333 4.50 -9.76 -0.80
CA ILE A 333 4.03 -10.10 0.53
C ILE A 333 5.02 -9.48 1.52
N LEU A 334 4.50 -8.59 2.35
CA LEU A 334 5.24 -7.84 3.37
C LEU A 334 4.96 -8.50 4.73
N ILE A 335 6.01 -9.06 5.32
CA ILE A 335 5.93 -9.66 6.65
C ILE A 335 5.97 -8.52 7.68
N THR A 336 5.04 -8.55 8.63
CA THR A 336 4.97 -7.59 9.74
C THR A 336 5.46 -8.24 11.01
N ASP A 337 6.64 -7.78 11.42
CA ASP A 337 7.27 -7.88 12.73
C ASP A 337 6.28 -7.99 13.91
N VAL A 338 6.49 -9.02 14.73
CA VAL A 338 5.85 -9.30 16.02
C VAL A 338 6.95 -9.38 17.06
N ASN A 339 6.71 -8.79 18.23
CA ASN A 339 7.62 -9.00 19.35
C ASN A 339 7.50 -10.45 19.87
N ASP A 340 8.45 -11.29 19.47
CA ASP A 340 8.68 -12.63 20.00
C ASP A 340 10.15 -12.94 20.34
N ASN A 341 11.09 -12.02 20.03
CA ASN A 341 12.46 -12.13 20.48
C ASN A 341 12.65 -11.61 21.92
N THR A 342 13.58 -12.20 22.65
CA THR A 342 13.95 -11.73 24.00
C THR A 342 15.29 -11.00 23.97
N PRO A 343 15.41 -9.80 24.58
CA PRO A 343 16.68 -9.06 24.67
C PRO A 343 17.87 -9.91 25.16
N LEU A 344 18.94 -10.02 24.38
CA LEU A 344 20.08 -10.90 24.67
C LEU A 344 21.32 -10.16 25.15
N PHE A 345 21.78 -10.42 26.38
CA PHE A 345 23.06 -9.88 26.86
C PHE A 345 24.28 -10.49 26.14
N LEU A 346 25.12 -9.67 25.49
CA LEU A 346 26.41 -10.07 24.91
C LEU A 346 27.50 -10.22 26.00
N PRO A 347 28.53 -11.06 25.76
CA PRO A 347 29.55 -11.39 26.76
C PRO A 347 30.35 -10.18 27.27
N ILE A 348 30.49 -10.14 28.59
CA ILE A 348 31.15 -9.08 29.33
C ILE A 348 32.68 -9.23 29.26
N VAL A 349 33.39 -8.20 28.79
CA VAL A 349 34.86 -8.24 28.58
C VAL A 349 35.66 -8.04 29.87
N GLU A 350 35.14 -7.27 30.83
CA GLU A 350 35.75 -7.01 32.14
C GLU A 350 34.78 -7.48 33.24
N THR A 351 35.25 -8.21 34.26
CA THR A 351 34.33 -8.94 35.16
C THR A 351 33.83 -8.15 36.38
N PHE A 352 34.31 -6.92 36.60
CA PHE A 352 33.92 -6.10 37.74
C PHE A 352 34.23 -4.60 37.56
N VAL A 353 33.63 -3.78 38.41
CA VAL A 353 33.82 -2.32 38.47
C VAL A 353 34.37 -1.90 39.83
N VAL A 354 35.13 -0.80 39.90
CA VAL A 354 35.65 -0.24 41.16
C VAL A 354 35.05 1.15 41.40
N VAL A 355 34.48 1.37 42.59
CA VAL A 355 33.89 2.66 42.98
C VAL A 355 34.57 3.20 44.24
N PRO A 356 35.01 4.46 44.28
CA PRO A 356 35.50 5.08 45.51
C PRO A 356 34.41 5.17 46.59
N GLU A 357 34.78 4.84 47.83
CA GLU A 357 33.96 4.98 49.06
C GLU A 357 33.19 6.30 49.18
N ILE A 358 33.79 7.41 48.74
CA ILE A 358 33.12 8.71 48.65
C ILE A 358 33.03 9.06 47.17
N SER A 359 31.87 8.77 46.59
CA SER A 359 31.52 9.08 45.20
C SER A 359 30.31 10.03 45.18
N PRO A 360 30.33 11.11 44.39
CA PRO A 360 29.19 11.99 44.28
C PRO A 360 28.01 11.27 43.62
N VAL A 361 26.79 11.71 43.92
CA VAL A 361 25.59 11.35 43.15
C VAL A 361 25.82 11.68 41.67
N ASP A 362 25.26 10.86 40.79
CA ASP A 362 25.40 10.92 39.33
C ASP A 362 26.80 10.54 38.80
N LEU A 363 27.74 10.08 39.65
CA LEU A 363 28.98 9.48 39.17
C LEU A 363 28.65 8.23 38.34
N GLN A 364 29.04 8.23 37.06
CA GLN A 364 28.95 7.08 36.18
C GLN A 364 29.98 6.03 36.60
N VAL A 365 29.48 4.84 36.93
CA VAL A 365 30.24 3.70 37.46
C VAL A 365 30.49 2.69 36.35
N ALA A 366 29.41 2.27 35.68
CA ALA A 366 29.45 1.39 34.53
C ALA A 366 28.72 2.04 33.35
N THR A 367 29.10 1.65 32.15
CA THR A 367 28.31 1.86 30.94
C THR A 367 27.59 0.54 30.64
N VAL A 368 26.67 0.56 29.70
CA VAL A 368 26.17 -0.63 29.02
C VAL A 368 25.98 -0.14 27.60
N LYS A 369 26.49 -0.79 26.56
CA LYS A 369 26.28 -0.40 25.14
C LYS A 369 25.67 -1.57 24.40
N VAL A 370 24.42 -1.49 23.97
CA VAL A 370 23.72 -2.52 23.19
C VAL A 370 24.26 -2.60 21.75
N ARG A 371 23.76 -3.53 20.92
CA ARG A 371 23.70 -3.34 19.46
C ARG A 371 22.32 -3.75 18.95
N SER A 372 21.66 -2.90 18.18
CA SER A 372 20.46 -3.26 17.41
C SER A 372 20.91 -4.14 16.26
N CYS A 373 20.32 -5.33 16.12
CA CYS A 373 20.67 -6.23 15.04
C CYS A 373 20.01 -5.78 13.72
N VAL A 374 20.75 -5.00 12.93
CA VAL A 374 20.46 -4.84 11.49
C VAL A 374 21.66 -5.34 10.70
N HIS A 375 21.43 -6.31 9.82
CA HIS A 375 22.42 -7.04 9.00
C HIS A 375 23.50 -7.83 9.77
N ALA A 376 23.13 -8.98 10.32
CA ALA A 376 24.04 -10.12 10.43
C ALA A 376 24.18 -10.81 9.05
N SER A 377 24.94 -10.22 8.13
CA SER A 377 25.37 -10.97 6.93
C SER A 377 26.28 -12.12 7.38
N VAL A 378 25.90 -13.35 7.03
CA VAL A 378 26.68 -14.55 7.37
C VAL A 378 28.01 -14.53 6.62
N SER A 379 29.01 -13.90 7.24
CA SER A 379 30.37 -13.80 6.76
C SER A 379 31.29 -14.46 7.78
N LEU A 380 32.03 -15.49 7.35
CA LEU A 380 32.96 -16.19 8.22
C LEU A 380 34.04 -15.22 8.73
N TRP A 381 34.08 -14.98 10.04
CA TRP A 381 35.09 -14.15 10.67
C TRP A 381 36.44 -14.89 10.76
N SER A 382 37.24 -14.77 9.69
CA SER A 382 38.67 -15.05 9.78
C SER A 382 39.35 -13.95 10.60
N TRP A 383 40.03 -14.35 11.67
CA TRP A 383 40.81 -13.42 12.49
C TRP A 383 42.02 -12.91 11.71
N ALA A 384 42.09 -11.60 11.49
CA ALA A 384 43.27 -10.91 10.98
C ALA A 384 43.57 -9.68 11.84
N HIS A 385 44.71 -9.70 12.54
CA HIS A 385 45.29 -8.51 13.15
C HIS A 385 45.57 -7.44 12.09
N LEU A 386 45.22 -6.17 12.35
CA LEU A 386 45.96 -5.04 11.79
C LEU A 386 45.75 -3.77 12.63
N SER A 387 46.87 -3.15 12.98
CA SER A 387 46.98 -1.92 13.78
C SER A 387 47.33 -0.72 12.89
N ALA A 388 46.54 0.35 12.91
CA ALA A 388 46.95 1.70 12.50
C ALA A 388 45.95 2.78 12.98
N PRO A 389 46.38 4.04 13.18
CA PRO A 389 45.58 5.07 13.87
C PRO A 389 44.95 6.11 12.92
N TRP A 390 43.92 6.82 13.39
CA TRP A 390 43.52 8.13 12.85
C TRP A 390 43.27 9.17 13.95
N ALA A 391 43.47 10.43 13.59
CA ALA A 391 43.57 11.54 14.53
C ALA A 391 42.59 12.67 14.18
N GLY A 392 42.10 13.34 15.23
CA GLY A 392 41.85 14.78 15.21
C GLY A 392 40.49 15.27 14.71
N SER A 393 39.57 15.48 15.66
CA SER A 393 39.01 16.83 15.87
C SER A 393 38.55 16.96 17.33
N GLY A 394 38.76 18.13 17.93
CA GLY A 394 38.68 18.29 19.38
C GLY A 394 37.38 18.94 19.86
N LEU A 395 36.86 18.42 20.98
CA LEU A 395 36.02 19.15 21.92
C LEU A 395 36.36 18.66 23.33
N SER A 396 36.89 19.55 24.18
CA SER A 396 37.37 19.21 25.52
C SER A 396 36.22 18.86 26.47
N HIS A 397 36.04 17.57 26.76
CA HIS A 397 35.20 17.06 27.85
C HIS A 397 36.04 16.15 28.76
N PRO A 398 35.80 16.13 30.08
CA PRO A 398 36.76 15.60 31.05
C PRO A 398 36.75 14.06 31.15
N CYS A 399 37.93 13.50 31.38
CA CYS A 399 38.20 12.17 31.96
C CYS A 399 37.39 10.98 31.42
N SER A 400 37.95 10.27 30.43
CA SER A 400 37.51 8.90 30.08
C SER A 400 37.69 7.97 31.28
N CYS A 401 36.60 7.73 32.01
CA CYS A 401 36.52 6.61 32.94
C CYS A 401 36.24 5.36 32.11
N HIS A 402 37.11 4.34 32.20
CA HIS A 402 36.81 3.02 31.65
C HIS A 402 35.71 2.39 32.52
N ALA A 403 34.49 2.69 32.15
CA ALA A 403 33.28 2.17 32.74
C ALA A 403 32.92 0.89 31.98
N LEU A 404 32.99 -0.24 32.69
CA LEU A 404 32.57 -1.56 32.23
C LEU A 404 31.30 -1.48 31.38
N SER A 405 31.21 -2.19 30.24
CA SER A 405 30.06 -2.16 29.35
C SER A 405 29.37 -3.52 29.26
N LEU A 406 28.16 -3.66 29.84
CA LEU A 406 27.24 -4.73 29.41
C LEU A 406 26.69 -4.38 28.00
N GLN A 407 26.02 -5.29 27.32
CA GLN A 407 25.46 -5.06 25.97
C GLN A 407 24.26 -6.00 25.82
N ALA A 408 23.11 -5.57 25.31
CA ALA A 408 21.85 -6.36 25.29
C ALA A 408 21.06 -6.18 23.98
N THR A 409 21.16 -7.09 23.01
CA THR A 409 20.60 -6.90 21.67
C THR A 409 19.16 -7.36 21.58
N ASP A 410 18.28 -6.57 20.96
CA ASP A 410 17.00 -7.08 20.43
C ASP A 410 17.11 -7.37 18.94
N ALA A 411 16.29 -8.28 18.45
CA ALA A 411 16.17 -8.60 17.03
C ALA A 411 14.96 -7.91 16.38
N ASP A 412 13.88 -7.68 17.16
CA ASP A 412 12.70 -6.95 16.71
C ASP A 412 13.03 -5.52 16.24
N SER A 413 12.30 -5.03 15.23
CA SER A 413 12.58 -3.75 14.59
C SER A 413 11.78 -2.57 15.14
N GLY A 414 12.39 -1.37 15.06
CA GLY A 414 11.71 -0.10 15.36
C GLY A 414 11.40 0.09 16.85
N LEU A 415 10.12 0.35 17.17
CA LEU A 415 9.69 0.59 18.56
C LEU A 415 9.62 -0.70 19.40
N LYS A 416 9.58 -1.87 18.74
CA LYS A 416 9.43 -3.19 19.36
C LYS A 416 10.65 -3.54 20.18
N GLY A 417 11.81 -3.62 19.52
CA GLY A 417 13.13 -3.78 20.11
C GLY A 417 13.65 -2.54 20.86
N THR A 418 12.79 -1.64 21.35
CA THR A 418 13.20 -0.53 22.20
C THR A 418 13.43 -0.99 23.63
N ILE A 419 14.68 -1.34 23.93
CA ILE A 419 15.09 -1.82 25.25
C ILE A 419 15.12 -0.68 26.28
N THR A 420 14.62 -0.99 27.47
CA THR A 420 14.81 -0.24 28.72
C THR A 420 15.60 -1.06 29.72
N PHE A 421 16.44 -0.36 30.49
CA PHE A 421 17.18 -0.97 31.59
C PHE A 421 16.55 -0.63 32.95
N SER A 422 16.46 -1.63 33.82
CA SER A 422 16.06 -1.50 35.22
C SER A 422 17.12 -2.13 36.14
N ILE A 423 17.13 -1.77 37.43
CA ILE A 423 17.93 -2.46 38.45
C ILE A 423 16.95 -3.23 39.33
N VAL A 424 16.99 -4.55 39.27
CA VAL A 424 16.08 -5.46 39.98
C VAL A 424 16.50 -5.58 41.45
N SER A 425 17.80 -5.68 41.71
CA SER A 425 18.32 -5.78 43.07
C SER A 425 19.77 -5.31 43.18
N VAL A 426 20.11 -4.72 44.33
CA VAL A 426 21.49 -4.43 44.73
C VAL A 426 21.74 -5.17 46.04
N VAL A 427 22.76 -6.03 46.07
CA VAL A 427 23.08 -6.87 47.22
C VAL A 427 24.54 -6.69 47.60
N LEU A 428 24.81 -6.19 48.81
CA LEU A 428 26.14 -6.23 49.40
C LEU A 428 26.42 -7.66 49.89
N VAL A 429 27.49 -8.26 49.40
CA VAL A 429 28.03 -9.55 49.82
C VAL A 429 29.17 -9.28 50.81
N ASP A 430 29.03 -9.72 52.06
CA ASP A 430 30.11 -9.61 53.05
C ASP A 430 31.14 -10.75 52.95
N ASP A 431 32.28 -10.61 53.64
CA ASP A 431 33.39 -11.59 53.66
C ASP A 431 32.98 -13.00 54.16
N LYS A 432 31.74 -13.17 54.66
CA LYS A 432 31.15 -14.43 55.13
C LYS A 432 30.03 -14.93 54.22
N GLY A 433 29.77 -14.26 53.10
CA GLY A 433 28.72 -14.57 52.14
C GLY A 433 27.31 -14.13 52.56
N VAL A 434 27.17 -13.26 53.56
CA VAL A 434 25.87 -12.72 53.96
C VAL A 434 25.47 -11.60 53.01
N SER A 435 24.37 -11.81 52.29
CA SER A 435 23.73 -10.85 51.41
C SER A 435 22.89 -9.82 52.20
N ARG A 436 23.14 -8.53 52.00
CA ARG A 436 22.29 -7.44 52.49
C ARG A 436 21.71 -6.66 51.30
N PRO A 437 20.39 -6.61 51.11
CA PRO A 437 19.78 -5.84 50.03
C PRO A 437 19.87 -4.33 50.32
N PHE A 438 20.02 -3.55 49.27
CA PHE A 438 19.99 -2.08 49.29
C PHE A 438 19.05 -1.57 48.20
N GLU A 439 18.25 -0.57 48.54
CA GLU A 439 17.40 0.16 47.59
C GLU A 439 18.10 1.47 47.19
N ASN A 440 17.93 1.89 45.94
CA ASN A 440 18.35 3.22 45.44
C ASN A 440 19.84 3.58 45.67
N LEU A 441 20.72 2.58 45.76
CA LEU A 441 22.18 2.79 45.84
C LEU A 441 22.78 3.12 44.46
N PHE A 442 22.31 2.41 43.44
CA PHE A 442 22.62 2.64 42.04
C PHE A 442 21.33 2.91 41.25
N LYS A 443 21.45 3.62 40.13
CA LYS A 443 20.40 3.79 39.12
C LYS A 443 20.99 3.50 37.73
N VAL A 444 20.17 3.11 36.78
CA VAL A 444 20.59 2.94 35.38
C VAL A 444 19.87 3.95 34.49
N VAL A 445 20.60 4.59 33.58
CA VAL A 445 20.10 5.61 32.65
C VAL A 445 20.22 5.08 31.24
N THR A 446 19.09 4.87 30.56
CA THR A 446 19.06 4.42 29.16
C THR A 446 19.22 5.61 28.20
N THR A 447 20.18 5.53 27.29
CA THR A 447 20.50 6.55 26.26
C THR A 447 20.66 5.88 24.88
N PRO A 448 19.86 6.23 23.86
CA PRO A 448 20.00 5.63 22.53
C PRO A 448 21.24 6.14 21.77
N GLU A 449 21.94 5.21 21.11
CA GLU A 449 22.99 5.36 20.09
C GLU A 449 22.47 4.77 18.75
N GLN A 450 23.13 5.06 17.62
CA GLN A 450 22.60 4.81 16.26
C GLN A 450 22.00 3.42 16.03
N ASP A 451 22.73 2.37 16.40
CA ASP A 451 22.28 0.97 16.36
C ASP A 451 22.44 0.37 17.77
N SER A 452 21.96 1.01 18.85
CA SER A 452 22.30 0.61 20.23
C SER A 452 21.49 1.35 21.31
N TYR A 453 21.00 0.68 22.36
CA TYR A 453 20.61 1.28 23.65
C TYR A 453 21.73 1.25 24.70
N VAL A 454 22.16 2.39 25.24
CA VAL A 454 23.24 2.46 26.22
C VAL A 454 22.68 2.61 27.64
N GLY A 455 22.95 1.68 28.57
CA GLY A 455 22.47 1.72 29.97
C GLY A 455 23.55 2.18 30.98
N SER A 456 23.72 3.47 31.19
CA SER A 456 24.75 3.99 32.12
C SER A 456 24.37 3.78 33.59
N ILE A 457 25.11 2.95 34.33
CA ILE A 457 24.90 2.76 35.77
C ILE A 457 25.60 3.88 36.54
N GLN A 458 24.85 4.58 37.38
CA GLN A 458 25.28 5.75 38.15
C GLN A 458 25.04 5.54 39.65
N VAL A 459 25.86 6.17 40.48
CA VAL A 459 25.62 6.26 41.93
C VAL A 459 24.37 7.11 42.18
N ALA A 460 23.37 6.54 42.84
CA ALA A 460 22.08 7.19 43.11
C ALA A 460 22.01 7.82 44.51
N SER A 461 22.77 7.30 45.48
CA SER A 461 22.91 7.87 46.82
C SER A 461 24.37 7.85 47.27
N ASN A 462 24.76 8.80 48.13
CA ASN A 462 26.14 8.90 48.62
C ASN A 462 26.56 7.58 49.28
N LEU A 463 27.61 6.97 48.74
CA LEU A 463 28.37 5.93 49.44
C LEU A 463 29.08 6.56 50.65
N ASP A 464 29.19 5.79 51.73
CA ASP A 464 29.75 6.19 53.03
C ASP A 464 30.72 5.12 53.54
N GLY A 465 31.56 5.47 54.51
CA GLY A 465 32.59 4.58 55.06
C GLY A 465 32.10 3.28 55.70
N SER A 466 30.80 3.15 55.94
CA SER A 466 30.14 1.92 56.40
C SER A 466 29.72 0.95 55.26
N LEU A 467 29.79 1.38 54.00
CA LEU A 467 29.24 0.71 52.81
C LEU A 467 30.34 0.07 51.93
N LYS A 468 31.31 -0.60 52.56
CA LYS A 468 32.47 -1.24 51.91
C LYS A 468 32.19 -2.71 51.59
N GLY A 469 32.62 -3.18 50.43
CA GLY A 469 32.52 -4.58 50.01
C GLY A 469 32.11 -4.78 48.55
N GLN A 470 31.68 -6.00 48.22
CA GLN A 470 31.22 -6.40 46.90
C GLN A 470 29.71 -6.22 46.77
N TYR A 471 29.28 -5.41 45.80
CA TYR A 471 27.89 -5.30 45.39
C TYR A 471 27.63 -6.19 44.19
N GLN A 472 26.66 -7.09 44.30
CA GLN A 472 26.02 -7.74 43.16
C GLN A 472 24.82 -6.88 42.75
N VAL A 473 24.87 -6.33 41.54
CA VAL A 473 23.80 -5.52 40.94
C VAL A 473 23.14 -6.34 39.84
N THR A 474 21.90 -6.76 40.05
CA THR A 474 21.11 -7.40 39.00
C THR A 474 20.49 -6.33 38.12
N VAL A 475 20.90 -6.30 36.86
CA VAL A 475 20.37 -5.41 35.82
C VAL A 475 19.43 -6.22 34.93
N GLU A 476 18.28 -5.65 34.62
CA GLU A 476 17.30 -6.22 33.71
C GLU A 476 17.19 -5.37 32.45
N ALA A 477 17.08 -6.04 31.31
CA ALA A 477 16.72 -5.46 30.03
C ALA A 477 15.29 -5.92 29.73
N GLN A 478 14.43 -4.96 29.41
CA GLN A 478 13.01 -5.17 29.09
C GLN A 478 12.69 -4.40 27.80
N ASP A 479 11.98 -5.04 26.88
CA ASP A 479 11.38 -4.38 25.71
C ASP A 479 10.25 -3.39 26.11
N ARG A 480 9.51 -2.86 25.12
CA ARG A 480 8.41 -1.90 25.34
C ARG A 480 7.07 -2.28 24.74
N GLU A 481 6.98 -3.38 24.01
CA GLU A 481 5.74 -3.86 23.38
C GLU A 481 5.20 -5.09 24.13
N ALA A 482 3.94 -5.47 23.90
CA ALA A 482 3.34 -6.64 24.53
C ALA A 482 3.23 -7.79 23.51
N PRO A 483 3.59 -9.04 23.85
CA PRO A 483 4.04 -9.52 25.17
C PRO A 483 5.43 -9.00 25.54
N VAL A 484 5.63 -8.70 26.83
CA VAL A 484 6.88 -8.13 27.34
C VAL A 484 7.89 -9.24 27.60
N HIS A 485 9.05 -9.16 26.95
CA HIS A 485 10.20 -10.03 27.18
C HIS A 485 11.27 -9.33 28.03
N THR A 486 11.87 -10.13 28.92
CA THR A 486 12.86 -9.66 29.90
C THR A 486 14.06 -10.59 29.94
N ALA A 487 15.26 -10.01 30.02
CA ALA A 487 16.48 -10.72 30.37
C ALA A 487 17.19 -10.06 31.55
N GLN A 488 17.96 -10.84 32.31
CA GLN A 488 18.68 -10.37 33.50
C GLN A 488 20.16 -10.75 33.46
N THR A 489 21.00 -9.89 34.03
CA THR A 489 22.44 -10.10 34.17
C THR A 489 22.93 -9.58 35.53
N VAL A 490 24.05 -10.10 36.04
CA VAL A 490 24.59 -9.75 37.36
C VAL A 490 25.95 -9.09 37.22
N LEU A 491 26.07 -7.87 37.73
CA LEU A 491 27.30 -7.09 37.73
C LEU A 491 27.96 -7.09 39.12
N ASN A 492 29.29 -7.27 39.17
CA ASN A 492 30.06 -7.12 40.40
C ASN A 492 30.67 -5.71 40.47
N ILE A 493 30.28 -4.93 41.49
CA ILE A 493 30.81 -3.59 41.74
C ILE A 493 31.49 -3.61 43.12
N PHE A 494 32.79 -3.33 43.18
CA PHE A 494 33.55 -3.28 44.43
C PHE A 494 33.70 -1.83 44.92
N ALA A 495 33.19 -1.54 46.11
CA ALA A 495 33.43 -0.25 46.77
C ALA A 495 34.75 -0.29 47.55
N VAL A 496 35.71 0.55 47.15
CA VAL A 496 37.09 0.55 47.68
C VAL A 496 37.38 1.82 48.47
N ASP A 497 38.00 1.64 49.63
CA ASP A 497 38.36 2.71 50.57
C ASP A 497 39.41 3.66 49.98
N GLN A 498 39.29 4.96 50.26
CA GLN A 498 40.23 5.98 49.77
C GLN A 498 41.70 5.73 50.17
N SER A 499 41.95 5.02 51.27
CA SER A 499 43.29 4.61 51.72
C SER A 499 44.04 3.70 50.74
N TYR A 500 43.34 2.98 49.85
CA TYR A 500 43.93 2.19 48.77
C TYR A 500 44.16 2.99 47.48
N ARG A 501 43.96 4.32 47.49
CA ARG A 501 44.30 5.16 46.34
C ARG A 501 45.82 5.30 46.25
N ILE A 502 46.37 4.85 45.13
CA ILE A 502 47.81 4.91 44.87
C ILE A 502 48.12 6.05 43.90
N ARG A 503 49.18 6.78 44.20
CA ARG A 503 49.68 7.92 43.43
C ARG A 503 50.92 7.49 42.65
N LEU A 504 50.80 7.45 41.32
CA LEU A 504 51.91 7.23 40.38
C LEU A 504 52.34 8.58 39.80
N GLN A 505 53.58 9.00 40.06
CA GLN A 505 54.13 10.27 39.57
C GLN A 505 55.00 10.04 38.35
N PHE A 506 54.77 10.83 37.29
CA PHE A 506 55.45 10.72 36.02
C PHE A 506 56.23 12.01 35.68
N MET A 507 57.36 11.86 34.97
CA MET A 507 58.19 12.97 34.45
C MET A 507 57.67 13.56 33.13
N THR A 508 56.71 12.88 32.51
CA THR A 508 56.02 13.20 31.25
C THR A 508 54.78 14.08 31.49
N THR A 509 54.25 14.74 30.45
CA THR A 509 53.08 15.64 30.60
C THR A 509 51.76 14.86 30.74
N VAL A 510 50.69 15.52 31.17
CA VAL A 510 49.36 14.89 31.29
C VAL A 510 48.90 14.30 29.96
N ASP A 511 49.07 15.01 28.84
CA ASP A 511 48.68 14.53 27.50
C ASP A 511 49.46 13.27 27.07
N GLU A 512 50.74 13.19 27.46
CA GLU A 512 51.66 12.09 27.14
C GLU A 512 51.37 10.85 28.02
N VAL A 513 50.97 11.04 29.27
CA VAL A 513 50.48 9.96 30.15
C VAL A 513 49.07 9.51 29.73
N GLN A 514 48.22 10.43 29.29
CA GLN A 514 46.86 10.12 28.80
C GLN A 514 46.92 9.31 27.50
N SER A 515 47.80 9.68 26.54
CA SER A 515 47.95 8.95 25.27
C SER A 515 48.59 7.55 25.44
N ASN A 516 49.41 7.37 26.47
CA ASN A 516 50.00 6.07 26.82
C ASN A 516 49.24 5.31 27.92
N SER A 517 48.05 5.78 28.33
CA SER A 517 47.33 5.26 29.50
C SER A 517 47.03 3.75 29.40
N GLU A 518 46.64 3.24 28.23
CA GLU A 518 46.43 1.80 28.02
C GLU A 518 47.72 0.99 28.14
N ASN A 519 48.84 1.46 27.58
CA ASN A 519 50.14 0.78 27.70
C ASN A 519 50.58 0.72 29.17
N ILE A 520 50.39 1.83 29.92
CA ILE A 520 50.66 1.90 31.36
C ILE A 520 49.76 0.92 32.14
N LYS A 521 48.45 0.84 31.84
CA LYS A 521 47.53 -0.13 32.45
C LYS A 521 47.95 -1.56 32.16
N VAL A 522 48.30 -1.91 30.93
CA VAL A 522 48.72 -3.27 30.53
C VAL A 522 50.00 -3.68 31.27
N ALA A 523 51.00 -2.81 31.32
CA ALA A 523 52.23 -3.06 32.07
C ALA A 523 51.96 -3.26 33.57
N LEU A 524 51.19 -2.36 34.19
CA LEU A 524 50.80 -2.45 35.61
C LEU A 524 49.98 -3.71 35.93
N THR A 525 49.03 -4.08 35.06
CA THR A 525 48.22 -5.31 35.18
C THR A 525 49.12 -6.55 35.06
N THR A 526 50.11 -6.51 34.17
CA THR A 526 51.07 -7.62 33.97
C THR A 526 51.96 -7.86 35.19
N ALA A 527 52.42 -6.81 35.88
CA ALA A 527 53.18 -6.97 37.12
C ALA A 527 52.33 -7.40 38.32
N THR A 528 51.11 -6.86 38.45
CA THR A 528 50.29 -7.04 39.66
C THR A 528 49.31 -8.21 39.59
N LYS A 529 48.87 -8.59 38.39
CA LYS A 529 47.70 -9.45 38.14
C LYS A 529 46.38 -8.90 38.73
N ALA A 530 46.34 -7.61 39.02
CA ALA A 530 45.15 -6.89 39.49
C ALA A 530 44.64 -5.96 38.38
N GLY A 531 43.32 -5.72 38.36
CA GLY A 531 42.73 -4.70 37.49
C GLY A 531 43.15 -3.30 37.94
N VAL A 532 43.53 -2.46 36.97
CA VAL A 532 44.06 -1.11 37.21
C VAL A 532 43.00 -0.07 36.85
N TYR A 533 42.34 0.48 37.87
CA TYR A 533 41.30 1.49 37.70
C TYR A 533 41.90 2.89 37.87
N VAL A 534 42.00 3.66 36.78
CA VAL A 534 42.53 5.03 36.80
C VAL A 534 41.44 6.02 37.19
N VAL A 535 41.66 6.76 38.26
CA VAL A 535 40.72 7.72 38.86
C VAL A 535 40.83 9.10 38.21
N ALA A 536 42.06 9.58 38.03
CA ALA A 536 42.35 10.87 37.45
C ALA A 536 43.81 10.95 37.00
N ILE A 537 44.07 11.72 35.94
CA ILE A 537 45.41 12.15 35.55
C ILE A 537 45.45 13.68 35.70
N ARG A 538 46.40 14.20 36.48
CA ARG A 538 46.47 15.62 36.85
C ARG A 538 47.90 16.15 36.71
N THR A 539 48.04 17.45 36.47
CA THR A 539 49.34 18.14 36.56
C THR A 539 49.75 18.28 38.02
N ILE A 540 51.04 18.19 38.32
CA ILE A 540 51.56 18.47 39.67
C ILE A 540 51.90 19.96 39.75
N GLU A 541 51.19 20.70 40.60
CA GLU A 541 51.57 22.08 40.95
C GLU A 541 52.75 22.07 41.95
N ASP A 542 53.69 23.01 41.76
CA ASP A 542 55.07 22.93 42.25
C ASP A 542 55.19 23.21 43.77
N THR A 543 54.73 22.28 44.60
CA THR A 543 54.92 22.33 46.07
C THR A 543 56.39 22.11 46.43
N ARG A 544 57.02 23.10 47.07
CA ARG A 544 58.47 23.22 47.35
C ARG A 544 59.09 22.18 48.32
N ALA A 545 58.62 20.93 48.33
CA ALA A 545 59.03 19.90 49.29
C ALA A 545 59.37 18.52 48.67
N ALA A 546 59.33 18.36 47.33
CA ALA A 546 59.70 17.11 46.67
C ALA A 546 61.07 17.19 45.98
N GLN A 547 61.91 16.16 46.16
CA GLN A 547 63.26 16.08 45.53
C GLN A 547 63.24 15.68 44.05
N VAL A 548 62.06 15.40 43.47
CA VAL A 548 61.89 14.95 42.08
C VAL A 548 60.90 15.85 41.35
N LYS A 549 61.31 16.41 40.20
CA LYS A 549 60.44 17.20 39.31
C LYS A 549 59.53 16.31 38.47
N ALA A 550 58.57 15.64 39.11
CA ALA A 550 57.46 15.02 38.39
C ALA A 550 56.55 16.11 37.80
N LYS A 551 56.04 15.90 36.58
CA LYS A 551 55.17 16.86 35.86
C LYS A 551 53.70 16.49 35.97
N SER A 552 53.39 15.20 36.05
CA SER A 552 52.03 14.68 36.10
C SER A 552 51.89 13.57 37.14
N VAL A 553 50.66 13.31 37.54
CA VAL A 553 50.26 12.26 38.45
C VAL A 553 49.10 11.49 37.85
N MET A 554 49.17 10.16 37.90
CA MET A 554 48.03 9.26 37.73
C MET A 554 47.63 8.74 39.12
N GLU A 555 46.37 8.93 39.49
CA GLU A 555 45.77 8.28 40.66
C GLU A 555 45.04 7.01 40.20
N ALA A 556 45.30 5.88 40.86
CA ALA A 556 44.69 4.61 40.51
C ALA A 556 44.38 3.73 41.73
N TYR A 557 43.38 2.87 41.59
CA TYR A 557 43.13 1.72 42.46
C TYR A 557 43.56 0.43 41.75
N PHE A 558 44.05 -0.52 42.53
CA PHE A 558 44.51 -1.83 42.05
C PHE A 558 43.70 -2.89 42.77
N VAL A 559 42.84 -3.62 42.05
CA VAL A 559 41.85 -4.52 42.66
C VAL A 559 41.91 -5.88 41.98
N TYR A 560 42.04 -6.94 42.78
CA TYR A 560 41.97 -8.32 42.31
C TYR A 560 40.53 -8.74 42.04
N SER A 561 40.33 -9.76 41.20
CA SER A 561 39.00 -10.29 40.84
C SER A 561 38.18 -10.85 42.01
N ASN A 562 38.80 -11.03 43.18
CA ASN A 562 38.14 -11.40 44.45
C ASN A 562 37.72 -10.18 45.30
N GLY A 563 37.85 -8.95 44.78
CA GLY A 563 37.50 -7.71 45.48
C GLY A 563 38.58 -7.13 46.41
N THR A 564 39.71 -7.81 46.61
CA THR A 564 40.78 -7.28 47.47
C THR A 564 41.61 -6.21 46.74
N ALA A 565 41.80 -5.06 47.39
CA ALA A 565 42.62 -3.96 46.88
C ALA A 565 44.07 -4.02 47.38
N LEU A 566 45.04 -3.68 46.54
CA LEU A 566 46.45 -3.59 46.91
C LEU A 566 46.75 -2.27 47.63
N ASP A 567 47.55 -2.33 48.69
CA ASP A 567 48.16 -1.14 49.27
C ASP A 567 49.44 -0.71 48.52
N VAL A 568 49.90 0.51 48.80
CA VAL A 568 51.08 1.14 48.17
C VAL A 568 52.36 0.32 48.37
N ASN A 569 52.54 -0.30 49.53
CA ASN A 569 53.73 -1.09 49.84
C ASN A 569 53.71 -2.41 49.06
N GLN A 570 52.55 -3.07 49.01
CA GLN A 570 52.33 -4.27 48.21
C GLN A 570 52.57 -4.00 46.72
N LEU A 571 52.01 -2.91 46.18
CA LEU A 571 52.24 -2.52 44.79
C LEU A 571 53.72 -2.28 44.51
N SER A 572 54.40 -1.52 45.37
CA SER A 572 55.81 -1.17 45.20
C SER A 572 56.69 -2.42 45.17
N VAL A 573 56.43 -3.40 46.06
CA VAL A 573 57.13 -4.70 46.06
C VAL A 573 56.84 -5.50 44.79
N LEU A 574 55.58 -5.57 44.33
CA LEU A 574 55.22 -6.32 43.13
C LEU A 574 55.86 -5.74 41.87
N ILE A 575 55.82 -4.42 41.68
CA ILE A 575 56.48 -3.75 40.54
C ILE A 575 58.00 -3.91 40.62
N GLN A 576 58.61 -3.76 41.80
CA GLN A 576 60.07 -3.96 41.97
C GLN A 576 60.49 -5.42 41.74
N SER A 577 59.61 -6.39 41.99
CA SER A 577 59.88 -7.82 41.75
C SER A 577 59.93 -8.21 40.27
N ASN A 578 59.38 -7.38 39.37
CA ASN A 578 59.35 -7.61 37.93
C ASN A 578 60.24 -6.59 37.17
N PRO A 579 61.53 -6.88 36.94
CA PRO A 579 62.46 -5.91 36.36
C PRO A 579 62.15 -5.52 34.92
N LEU A 580 61.43 -6.36 34.17
CA LEU A 580 61.01 -6.05 32.79
C LEU A 580 59.92 -4.98 32.78
N VAL A 581 58.87 -5.18 33.58
CA VAL A 581 57.76 -4.20 33.70
C VAL A 581 58.24 -2.91 34.35
N LEU A 582 59.13 -2.96 35.34
CA LEU A 582 59.70 -1.75 35.93
C LEU A 582 60.49 -0.93 34.90
N ALA A 583 61.28 -1.57 34.03
CA ALA A 583 62.00 -0.87 32.97
C ALA A 583 61.05 -0.23 31.94
N GLU A 584 59.97 -0.91 31.58
CA GLU A 584 58.92 -0.39 30.70
C GLU A 584 58.19 0.82 31.31
N LEU A 585 57.76 0.73 32.57
CA LEU A 585 57.10 1.83 33.27
C LEU A 585 58.01 3.04 33.46
N VAL A 586 59.30 2.84 33.72
CA VAL A 586 60.30 3.93 33.80
C VAL A 586 60.51 4.57 32.43
N ASN A 587 60.50 3.80 31.34
CA ASN A 587 60.56 4.33 29.96
C ASN A 587 59.28 5.13 29.60
N LEU A 588 58.12 4.73 30.13
CA LEU A 588 56.87 5.50 30.09
C LEU A 588 56.85 6.71 31.05
N GLY A 589 57.95 6.95 31.77
CA GLY A 589 58.19 8.15 32.58
C GLY A 589 57.87 8.03 34.08
N LEU A 590 57.53 6.83 34.58
CA LEU A 590 57.23 6.61 36.01
C LEU A 590 58.46 6.88 36.88
N ALA A 591 58.31 7.73 37.90
CA ALA A 591 59.40 8.14 38.79
C ALA A 591 59.16 7.83 40.28
N VAL A 592 57.92 7.97 40.77
CA VAL A 592 57.60 7.74 42.20
C VAL A 592 56.26 7.01 42.33
N ILE A 593 56.20 6.04 43.22
CA ILE A 593 54.97 5.37 43.69
C ILE A 593 54.77 5.81 45.15
N GLY A 594 53.60 6.34 45.49
CA GLY A 594 53.31 6.81 46.85
C GLY A 594 51.82 6.71 47.22
N PRO A 595 51.47 6.94 48.50
CA PRO A 595 50.08 7.02 48.94
C PRO A 595 49.39 8.25 48.36
N GLY A 596 48.09 8.11 48.06
CA GLY A 596 47.22 9.26 47.80
C GLY A 596 47.05 10.11 49.06
N GLU A 597 47.12 11.43 48.92
CA GLU A 597 46.78 12.33 50.01
C GLU A 597 45.25 12.45 50.12
N VAL A 598 44.69 11.90 51.21
CA VAL A 598 43.33 12.25 51.62
C VAL A 598 43.36 13.71 52.06
N ALA A 599 42.83 14.59 51.21
CA ALA A 599 42.66 16.01 51.52
C ALA A 599 41.62 16.19 52.64
N LYS A 600 42.07 16.05 53.89
CA LYS A 600 41.28 16.47 55.06
C LYS A 600 41.03 17.97 54.90
N PRO A 601 39.77 18.44 54.94
CA PRO A 601 39.50 19.87 54.90
C PRO A 601 40.19 20.51 56.12
N THR A 602 41.17 21.37 55.86
CA THR A 602 41.78 22.16 56.91
C THR A 602 40.73 23.16 57.40
N ARG A 603 40.63 23.37 58.72
CA ARG A 603 39.64 24.27 59.36
C ARG A 603 39.60 25.69 58.78
N GLU A 604 40.63 26.09 58.05
CA GLU A 604 40.73 27.38 57.37
C GLU A 604 39.76 27.50 56.19
N THR A 605 39.49 26.42 55.44
CA THR A 605 38.53 26.47 54.31
C THR A 605 37.08 26.53 54.77
N GLU A 606 36.72 25.82 55.85
CA GLU A 606 35.42 25.98 56.52
C GLU A 606 35.23 27.41 57.03
N LEU A 607 36.26 28.00 57.67
CA LEU A 607 36.16 29.35 58.22
C LEU A 607 35.98 30.41 57.11
N ILE A 608 36.71 30.28 56.00
CA ILE A 608 36.56 31.16 54.83
C ILE A 608 35.17 30.98 54.20
N GLY A 609 34.67 29.75 54.08
CA GLY A 609 33.33 29.46 53.58
C GLY A 609 32.22 30.06 54.46
N ILE A 610 32.34 29.96 55.78
CA ILE A 610 31.40 30.55 56.74
C ILE A 610 31.44 32.09 56.69
N ILE A 611 32.63 32.69 56.61
CA ILE A 611 32.78 34.15 56.50
C ILE A 611 32.21 34.67 55.17
N ALA A 612 32.48 33.99 54.05
CA ALA A 612 31.91 34.33 52.75
C ALA A 612 30.39 34.16 52.71
N GLY A 613 29.86 33.08 53.30
CA GLY A 613 28.43 32.82 53.44
C GLY A 613 27.73 33.88 54.30
N LEU A 614 28.31 34.27 55.44
CA LEU A 614 27.79 35.36 56.28
C LEU A 614 27.84 36.71 55.56
N ALA A 615 28.91 37.00 54.82
CA ALA A 615 29.02 38.23 54.04
C ALA A 615 27.97 38.28 52.92
N ALA A 616 27.77 37.17 52.18
CA ALA A 616 26.75 37.06 51.15
C ALA A 616 25.33 37.18 51.73
N PHE A 617 25.04 36.51 52.86
CA PHE A 617 23.77 36.62 53.56
C PHE A 617 23.49 38.06 54.02
N LEU A 618 24.49 38.76 54.54
CA LEU A 618 24.35 40.15 54.99
C LEU A 618 24.11 41.11 53.80
N LEU A 619 24.75 40.85 52.65
CA LEU A 619 24.53 41.60 51.40
C LEU A 619 23.13 41.36 50.83
N ILE A 620 22.65 40.10 50.82
CA ILE A 620 21.27 39.74 50.45
C ILE A 620 20.27 40.37 51.43
N PHE A 621 20.55 40.38 52.74
CA PHE A 621 19.70 41.00 53.75
C PHE A 621 19.58 42.52 53.57
N ILE A 622 20.68 43.20 53.20
CA ILE A 622 20.66 44.63 52.81
C ILE A 622 19.86 44.83 51.51
N LEU A 623 19.98 43.95 50.51
CA LEU A 623 19.16 44.00 49.29
C LEU A 623 17.68 43.80 49.58
N VAL A 624 17.30 42.88 50.47
CA VAL A 624 15.92 42.67 50.90
C VAL A 624 15.40 43.88 51.69
N ILE A 625 16.18 44.45 52.61
CA ILE A 625 15.78 45.66 53.36
C ILE A 625 15.62 46.87 52.43
N THR A 626 16.53 47.08 51.48
CA THR A 626 16.41 48.17 50.50
C THR A 626 15.24 47.96 49.54
N LEU A 627 14.98 46.73 49.11
CA LEU A 627 13.77 46.38 48.36
C LEU A 627 12.50 46.65 49.16
N VAL A 628 12.44 46.24 50.44
CA VAL A 628 11.31 46.54 51.34
C VAL A 628 11.14 48.04 51.56
N LEU A 629 12.22 48.82 51.67
CA LEU A 629 12.17 50.29 51.70
C LEU A 629 11.66 50.89 50.38
N ILE A 630 12.03 50.35 49.23
CA ILE A 630 11.51 50.78 47.92
C ILE A 630 10.02 50.43 47.77
N LEU A 631 9.61 49.23 48.21
CA LEU A 631 8.22 48.77 48.17
C LEU A 631 7.34 49.55 49.16
N THR A 632 7.81 49.79 50.38
CA THR A 632 7.08 50.62 51.35
C THR A 632 7.01 52.08 50.93
N THR A 633 8.08 52.69 50.39
CA THR A 633 8.01 54.07 49.86
C THR A 633 7.12 54.18 48.61
N ARG A 634 7.10 53.18 47.71
CA ARG A 634 6.10 53.09 46.63
C ARG A 634 4.67 52.91 47.17
N SER A 635 4.47 52.11 48.21
CA SER A 635 3.18 51.92 48.88
C SER A 635 2.68 53.20 49.56
N TYR A 636 3.55 53.91 50.29
CA TYR A 636 3.24 55.21 50.87
C TYR A 636 2.92 56.26 49.80
N LYS A 637 3.65 56.30 48.66
CA LYS A 637 3.29 57.16 47.53
C LYS A 637 1.92 56.81 46.92
N ARG A 638 1.56 55.52 46.77
CA ARG A 638 0.21 55.09 46.33
C ARG A 638 -0.88 55.43 47.35
N LYS A 639 -0.63 55.30 48.65
CA LYS A 639 -1.58 55.70 49.70
C LYS A 639 -1.77 57.22 49.76
N LEU A 640 -0.70 58.00 49.53
CA LEU A 640 -0.76 59.46 49.47
C LEU A 640 -1.54 59.97 48.23
N SER A 641 -1.39 59.32 47.06
CA SER A 641 -2.21 59.66 45.89
C SER A 641 -3.67 59.26 46.06
N ALA A 642 -3.95 58.11 46.69
CA ALA A 642 -5.31 57.68 47.02
C ALA A 642 -6.01 58.65 48.01
N MET A 643 -5.31 59.12 49.06
CA MET A 643 -5.86 60.11 50.00
C MET A 643 -6.11 61.48 49.34
N LYS A 644 -5.29 61.88 48.35
CA LYS A 644 -5.56 63.10 47.55
C LYS A 644 -6.80 62.94 46.66
N ALA A 645 -7.00 61.75 46.06
CA ALA A 645 -8.21 61.47 45.28
C ALA A 645 -9.48 61.43 46.15
N LEU A 646 -9.41 60.86 47.36
CA LEU A 646 -10.55 60.80 48.28
C LEU A 646 -11.03 62.19 48.75
N LYS A 647 -10.12 63.18 48.83
CA LYS A 647 -10.46 64.57 49.16
C LYS A 647 -11.11 65.35 48.00
N VAL A 648 -11.05 64.81 46.78
CA VAL A 648 -11.75 65.36 45.59
C VAL A 648 -13.12 64.68 45.40
N ALA A 649 -13.30 63.44 45.87
CA ALA A 649 -14.56 62.71 45.80
C ALA A 649 -15.66 63.21 46.78
N THR A 650 -15.37 64.17 47.66
CA THR A 650 -16.31 64.67 48.68
C THR A 650 -17.00 66.00 48.32
N THR A 651 -16.96 66.43 47.05
CA THR A 651 -17.51 67.74 46.60
C THR A 651 -18.69 67.67 45.63
N PHE A 652 -19.38 66.53 45.50
CA PHE A 652 -20.65 66.45 44.75
C PHE A 652 -21.76 65.74 45.56
N SER A 653 -22.96 66.32 45.51
CA SER A 653 -24.13 65.96 46.32
C SER A 653 -25.18 65.23 45.46
N PRO A 654 -25.99 64.30 46.02
CA PRO A 654 -26.91 63.48 45.24
C PRO A 654 -28.33 64.07 45.14
N ALA A 655 -28.94 64.01 43.96
CA ALA A 655 -30.40 64.18 43.80
C ALA A 655 -30.92 63.52 42.50
N MET A 656 -32.12 62.91 42.58
CA MET A 656 -32.97 62.40 41.48
C MET A 656 -32.39 61.19 40.70
N ALA A 657 -32.79 59.92 40.88
CA ALA A 657 -34.02 59.24 41.34
C ALA A 657 -35.12 59.01 40.27
N GLN A 658 -35.20 57.75 39.78
CA GLN A 658 -36.36 56.95 39.31
C GLN A 658 -35.78 55.70 38.61
N GLN A 659 -35.83 54.46 39.10
CA GLN A 659 -36.84 53.63 39.77
C GLN A 659 -37.86 52.99 38.80
N GLY A 660 -37.66 51.70 38.54
CA GLY A 660 -38.55 50.81 37.78
C GLY A 660 -38.00 49.38 37.80
N ALA A 661 -38.73 48.43 38.36
CA ALA A 661 -38.23 47.07 38.65
C ALA A 661 -38.71 46.03 37.62
N GLY A 662 -37.92 44.96 37.40
CA GLY A 662 -38.35 43.87 36.52
C GLY A 662 -37.41 42.66 36.44
N ILE A 663 -37.61 41.70 37.36
CA ILE A 663 -37.38 40.23 37.19
C ILE A 663 -35.88 39.76 37.14
N PRO A 664 -35.50 38.67 37.85
CA PRO A 664 -34.09 38.28 38.03
C PRO A 664 -33.59 37.23 37.02
N GLY A 665 -32.31 37.30 36.63
CA GLY A 665 -31.64 36.15 35.99
C GLY A 665 -30.34 36.44 35.22
N THR A 666 -30.23 37.57 34.52
CA THR A 666 -29.13 37.83 33.58
C THR A 666 -28.71 39.30 33.55
N ASN A 667 -27.51 39.59 34.06
CA ASN A 667 -26.87 40.89 33.87
C ASN A 667 -26.12 40.90 32.53
N GLN A 668 -26.75 41.51 31.53
CA GLN A 668 -26.21 41.77 30.20
C GLN A 668 -25.62 43.19 30.12
N TYR A 669 -24.91 43.47 29.01
CA TYR A 669 -24.39 44.78 28.56
C TYR A 669 -22.93 45.11 28.89
N ASN A 670 -22.08 44.52 28.03
CA ASN A 670 -20.86 45.14 27.53
C ASN A 670 -21.08 46.60 27.08
N ALA A 671 -20.04 47.43 27.17
CA ALA A 671 -19.87 48.60 26.31
C ALA A 671 -18.37 48.82 26.03
N GLU A 672 -18.06 49.21 24.80
CA GLU A 672 -16.71 49.23 24.22
C GLU A 672 -15.91 50.50 24.60
N GLY A 673 -14.59 50.52 24.37
CA GLY A 673 -13.82 51.77 24.47
C GLY A 673 -12.31 51.70 24.74
N ALA A 674 -11.65 50.54 24.61
CA ALA A 674 -10.24 50.38 24.99
C ALA A 674 -9.27 50.26 23.79
N ASN A 675 -8.94 51.38 23.13
CA ASN A 675 -7.71 51.46 22.32
C ASN A 675 -7.19 52.91 22.13
N PRO A 676 -6.02 53.26 22.70
CA PRO A 676 -5.23 54.42 22.29
C PRO A 676 -3.87 54.01 21.71
N MET A 677 -3.59 54.42 20.46
CA MET A 677 -2.32 54.15 19.77
C MET A 677 -1.11 54.85 20.41
N LEU A 678 0.07 54.23 20.28
CA LEU A 678 1.36 54.86 20.55
C LEU A 678 2.18 55.07 19.27
N ASN A 679 2.91 56.19 19.26
CA ASN A 679 3.51 56.80 18.09
C ASN A 679 4.97 56.30 17.87
N LEU A 680 5.32 55.92 16.64
CA LEU A 680 6.64 55.40 16.26
C LEU A 680 7.43 56.43 15.45
N SER A 681 8.69 56.69 15.84
CA SER A 681 9.63 57.50 15.06
C SER A 681 10.79 56.64 14.55
N LEU A 682 10.99 56.62 13.24
CA LEU A 682 12.03 55.85 12.55
C LEU A 682 13.43 56.46 12.71
N ASN A 683 14.45 55.60 12.85
CA ASN A 683 15.75 55.81 12.20
C ASN A 683 16.39 54.42 11.93
N PRO A 684 17.09 54.18 10.80
CA PRO A 684 17.31 52.83 10.28
C PRO A 684 18.69 52.23 10.64
N SER A 685 18.96 51.06 10.03
CA SER A 685 20.20 50.24 10.09
C SER A 685 20.48 49.51 11.41
N HIS A 686 19.80 48.37 11.63
CA HIS A 686 20.43 47.07 11.34
C HIS A 686 19.33 46.01 11.11
N ASP A 687 19.42 45.28 10.01
CA ASP A 687 18.59 44.12 9.71
C ASP A 687 19.26 42.85 10.27
N LEU A 688 18.48 41.97 10.91
CA LEU A 688 18.74 40.53 11.11
C LEU A 688 17.42 39.86 11.51
N GLY A 689 16.54 39.63 10.53
CA GLY A 689 15.36 38.80 10.74
C GLY A 689 15.70 37.31 10.90
N PHE A 690 15.08 36.66 11.87
CA PHE A 690 14.74 35.24 11.80
C PHE A 690 13.32 35.04 12.35
N HIS A 691 12.49 34.41 11.52
CA HIS A 691 11.16 33.95 11.89
C HIS A 691 11.25 32.66 12.73
N GLU A 692 10.29 32.51 13.65
CA GLU A 692 9.37 31.38 13.87
C GLU A 692 9.93 29.93 13.74
N ASP A 693 9.52 28.93 14.54
CA ASP A 693 8.26 28.85 15.30
C ASP A 693 8.31 27.75 16.39
N SER A 694 7.48 27.91 17.44
CA SER A 694 6.80 26.86 18.23
C SER A 694 7.61 25.66 18.85
N SER A 695 7.17 24.91 19.87
CA SER A 695 5.92 24.89 20.64
C SER A 695 6.12 24.32 22.07
N SER A 696 5.20 24.70 22.97
CA SER A 696 4.74 24.05 24.22
C SER A 696 5.46 22.83 24.84
N VAL A 697 5.66 22.88 26.17
CA VAL A 697 5.01 21.97 27.14
C VAL A 697 4.58 22.76 28.39
N ALA A 698 3.53 22.33 29.08
CA ALA A 698 2.84 23.06 30.14
C ALA A 698 3.30 22.72 31.59
N SER A 699 2.96 23.63 32.51
CA SER A 699 2.42 23.36 33.86
C SER A 699 3.05 22.27 34.75
N MET A 700 3.68 22.70 35.85
CA MET A 700 3.25 22.28 37.20
C MET A 700 3.46 23.42 38.21
N ASN A 701 2.45 23.71 39.04
CA ASN A 701 2.50 24.72 40.09
C ASN A 701 1.56 24.30 41.23
N SER A 702 2.07 24.03 42.43
CA SER A 702 1.42 24.24 43.76
C SER A 702 2.09 23.38 44.84
N LEU A 703 2.82 24.04 45.75
CA LEU A 703 3.14 23.54 47.09
C LEU A 703 3.30 24.75 48.01
N ASP A 704 2.22 25.13 48.69
CA ASP A 704 2.21 26.16 49.72
C ASP A 704 1.31 25.75 50.89
N GLU A 705 1.87 24.95 51.80
CA GLU A 705 1.41 24.94 53.20
C GLU A 705 1.83 26.24 53.90
N ASN A 706 0.92 26.84 54.68
CA ASN A 706 1.23 27.28 56.05
C ASN A 706 -0.03 27.71 56.82
N THR A 707 -0.30 27.02 57.92
CA THR A 707 -1.36 27.29 58.90
C THR A 707 -0.98 28.34 59.95
N VAL A 708 -1.95 29.08 60.51
CA VAL A 708 -1.93 29.52 61.93
C VAL A 708 -3.35 29.52 62.53
N ASN A 709 -3.46 29.17 63.83
CA ASN A 709 -4.70 28.94 64.59
C ASN A 709 -5.40 30.19 65.19
N ALA A 710 -6.66 29.95 65.63
CA ALA A 710 -7.35 30.45 66.85
C ALA A 710 -8.67 31.26 66.63
N PRO A 711 -9.54 31.46 67.65
CA PRO A 711 -10.40 30.41 68.24
C PRO A 711 -11.86 30.84 68.56
N GLY A 712 -12.76 29.88 68.83
CA GLY A 712 -14.12 30.11 69.40
C GLY A 712 -15.19 30.54 68.36
N ASP A 713 -16.47 30.21 68.46
CA ASP A 713 -17.33 30.09 69.66
C ASP A 713 -18.55 29.16 69.40
N ASN A 714 -19.40 28.97 70.41
CA ASN A 714 -20.56 28.08 70.45
C ASN A 714 -21.76 28.63 69.64
N ASN A 715 -22.55 27.73 68.99
CA ASN A 715 -23.99 27.51 69.31
C ASN A 715 -24.75 26.58 68.32
N LEU A 716 -25.21 25.45 68.83
CA LEU A 716 -26.62 25.01 68.88
C LEU A 716 -27.61 25.40 67.74
N LYS A 717 -28.00 24.41 66.89
CA LYS A 717 -29.35 23.76 66.82
C LYS A 717 -29.47 22.89 65.54
N ALA A 718 -29.75 21.59 65.67
CA ALA A 718 -31.06 20.92 65.49
C ALA A 718 -31.54 20.80 64.01
N LYS A 719 -32.15 19.72 63.52
CA LYS A 719 -32.72 18.53 64.20
C LYS A 719 -32.92 17.34 63.22
N GLN A 720 -32.65 16.12 63.70
CA GLN A 720 -33.25 14.80 63.41
C GLN A 720 -34.07 14.54 62.13
N GLY A 721 -33.74 13.42 61.43
CA GLY A 721 -34.62 12.77 60.44
C GLY A 721 -34.04 11.48 59.83
N LYS A 722 -34.14 10.37 60.59
CA LYS A 722 -33.90 8.92 60.29
C LYS A 722 -34.07 8.47 58.82
N THR A 723 -33.43 7.38 58.35
CA THR A 723 -33.40 5.99 58.90
C THR A 723 -32.16 5.25 58.32
N GLN A 724 -31.24 4.62 59.08
CA GLN A 724 -31.22 3.21 59.58
C GLN A 724 -31.75 2.17 58.56
N LEU A 725 -31.23 0.95 58.35
CA LEU A 725 -30.15 0.10 58.90
C LEU A 725 -29.75 -0.90 57.76
N THR A 726 -28.68 -1.72 57.70
CA THR A 726 -27.68 -2.24 58.67
C THR A 726 -26.37 -2.62 57.92
N ASP A 727 -25.37 -3.13 58.66
CA ASP A 727 -24.07 -3.75 58.30
C ASP A 727 -23.85 -4.91 59.33
N PRO A 728 -22.74 -5.68 59.49
CA PRO A 728 -21.56 -5.99 58.67
C PRO A 728 -21.15 -7.51 58.68
N THR A 729 -19.89 -7.82 58.33
CA THR A 729 -19.01 -8.94 58.81
C THR A 729 -19.16 -10.36 58.20
N ASP A 730 -18.12 -11.19 58.02
CA ASP A 730 -16.63 -10.99 57.99
C ASP A 730 -15.90 -12.24 57.39
N GLU A 731 -14.60 -12.07 57.09
CA GLU A 731 -13.46 -13.03 57.14
C GLU A 731 -13.42 -14.41 56.39
N GLU A 732 -12.49 -14.47 55.42
CA GLU A 732 -11.22 -15.26 55.45
C GLU A 732 -11.15 -16.81 55.20
N VAL A 733 -9.96 -17.20 54.68
CA VAL A 733 -9.23 -18.50 54.77
C VAL A 733 -9.11 -19.44 53.53
N LEU A 734 -7.84 -19.54 53.13
CA LEU A 734 -7.03 -20.50 52.35
C LEU A 734 -7.50 -21.93 51.95
N VAL A 735 -7.14 -22.29 50.70
CA VAL A 735 -6.33 -23.48 50.24
C VAL A 735 -6.79 -24.91 50.58
N ALA A 736 -6.99 -25.78 49.54
CA ALA A 736 -6.20 -27.00 49.29
C ALA A 736 -6.75 -27.99 48.21
N ALA A 737 -5.81 -28.58 47.46
CA ALA A 737 -5.74 -29.98 46.98
C ALA A 737 -6.81 -30.63 46.05
N LEU A 738 -6.36 -30.91 44.81
CA LEU A 738 -6.26 -32.26 44.22
C LEU A 738 -7.11 -33.42 44.82
N ASN A 739 -8.08 -33.95 44.06
CA ASN A 739 -7.92 -35.26 43.37
C ASN A 739 -9.14 -35.75 42.55
N MET A 740 -8.82 -36.29 41.37
CA MET A 740 -9.44 -37.41 40.64
C MET A 740 -10.94 -37.73 40.80
N LYS A 741 -11.71 -37.61 39.71
CA LYS A 741 -12.62 -38.70 39.24
C LYS A 741 -13.15 -38.53 37.81
N GLU A 742 -12.76 -39.44 36.93
CA GLU A 742 -13.61 -39.99 35.84
C GLU A 742 -14.84 -40.72 36.44
N PRO A 743 -15.98 -40.95 35.73
CA PRO A 743 -16.09 -41.55 34.38
C PRO A 743 -17.11 -40.82 33.45
N THR A 744 -17.41 -41.17 32.19
CA THR A 744 -17.71 -42.50 31.59
C THR A 744 -17.49 -42.59 30.07
N LYS A 745 -17.14 -43.79 29.59
CA LYS A 745 -17.14 -44.20 28.17
C LYS A 745 -18.54 -44.50 27.61
N THR A 746 -18.77 -44.07 26.36
CA THR A 746 -19.49 -44.82 25.30
C THR A 746 -18.88 -44.39 23.96
N ALA A 747 -18.00 -45.15 23.31
CA ALA A 747 -18.22 -46.43 22.64
C ALA A 747 -19.11 -46.34 21.38
N TYR A 748 -18.49 -45.99 20.24
CA TYR A 748 -18.84 -46.54 18.93
C TYR A 748 -17.56 -47.09 18.27
N ILE A 749 -17.73 -48.09 17.40
CA ILE A 749 -16.71 -49.03 16.93
C ILE A 749 -16.79 -49.13 15.39
N ASN A 750 -15.66 -49.49 14.75
CA ASN A 750 -15.45 -49.81 13.33
C ASN A 750 -15.39 -48.61 12.35
N THR A 751 -14.53 -48.60 11.32
CA THR A 751 -13.46 -49.56 10.95
C THR A 751 -12.33 -48.90 10.17
N THR A 752 -11.13 -49.49 10.28
CA THR A 752 -9.94 -49.23 9.45
C THR A 752 -10.13 -49.59 7.98
N PHE A 753 -9.46 -48.87 7.08
CA PHE A 753 -8.90 -49.46 5.85
C PHE A 753 -7.49 -48.92 5.57
N THR A 754 -6.65 -49.77 4.99
CA THR A 754 -5.21 -49.57 4.78
C THR A 754 -4.87 -49.26 3.33
N THR A 755 -3.71 -48.59 3.15
CA THR A 755 -2.89 -48.50 1.94
C THR A 755 -2.96 -49.69 0.97
N THR A 756 -3.01 -49.38 -0.34
CA THR A 756 -2.06 -49.85 -1.39
C THR A 756 -2.32 -49.14 -2.73
N ASP A 757 -1.23 -48.79 -3.44
CA ASP A 757 -1.04 -48.66 -4.90
C ASP A 757 -2.12 -47.99 -5.78
N LEU A 758 -1.89 -46.72 -6.17
CA LEU A 758 -1.56 -46.32 -7.56
C LEU A 758 -1.02 -44.88 -7.62
#